data_AF-A0A0J8VA85-F1
#
_entry.id   AF-A0A0J8VA85-F1
#
_cell.length_a   1.000
_cell.length_b   1.000
_cell.length_c   1.000
_cell.angle_alpha   90.00
_cell.angle_beta   90.00
_cell.angle_gamma   90.00
#
_symmetry.space_group_name_H-M   'P 1'
#
loop_
_entity.id
_entity.type
_entity.pdbx_description
1 polymer ?
#
loop_
_entity_poly.entity_id
_entity_poly.type
_entity_poly.pdbx_seq_one_letter_code
_entity_poly.pdbx_strand_id
1 'polypeptide(L)'
;MYKKISVMLLTTTLVACGGEGSGASSTKIVSYPEAVNVAFENLEGDVIEIGDNLKGTYSFVSNTTPEEMDGSDLYWEIDGSSVYKGSTYRIPIDNNLVGLEIRFCVKPINRGNRAEGSKTCSTSLPIESKYVPQTPKVSIPNAATNNTVGSPLDVWVLDSSDYDTRVQWYRNEKAIQGITQQQYWLTRDDEGHQISVCAFDKKTNIKLACSAKTNAIQPRTGERPDVDITALPTKIEVGQSLYLDYDYSDRDSDKEDKSRVSFGWYLNDKKIATTRSLSLNESMAGNRVKGCVTAYAQTGLPKNSIETCTATGTVWAIKGSIPRAMNAGIEGVRFGGHKLTGVYKYYDLNNDPESDSRYEWSVIKNNVATTVSSDRTYTLQVSDEGKGNKIRFCVTPVNAKEQGNTECVTEDIAWFEGHGQLIEGGVITPHLSGYPDFKLSYWMSASKMITSAMELDFTDNKVKPVSVDKLAPSFNNLYPVSLCISLDEEIQNSDDICREVKSNVKLTAGMIFDNSDKTRVAMNYKREVKVTVSGKKYRIRRPYTWEEFKELNMDKDPGFSSAEPSIILDASNVVKGLKMTPKQANDFCLRTYGAPGVISSAINFSDGVIPGGRHQWPIYLTTQQFVTKEPDGKYVVDSNEYVPAKMDSKYAFACLAVAE
;
A
#
# COMPACT_ATOMS: atom_id res chain seq x y z
N MET A 1 -3.37 24.96 55.04
CA MET A 1 -4.85 24.97 55.05
C MET A 1 -5.34 23.61 54.57
N TYR A 2 -6.10 22.90 55.42
CA TYR A 2 -7.22 21.97 55.12
C TYR A 2 -7.13 21.06 53.88
N LYS A 3 -7.38 19.74 53.94
CA LYS A 3 -8.57 19.11 54.56
C LYS A 3 -8.36 17.60 54.71
N LYS A 4 -8.51 17.12 55.96
CA LYS A 4 -8.88 15.74 56.30
C LYS A 4 -10.31 15.48 55.81
N ILE A 5 -10.60 14.24 55.40
CA ILE A 5 -11.96 13.70 55.41
C ILE A 5 -11.99 12.57 56.45
N SER A 6 -12.86 12.79 57.43
CA SER A 6 -13.32 11.84 58.44
C SER A 6 -14.77 11.48 58.11
N VAL A 7 -15.13 10.20 58.27
CA VAL A 7 -16.48 9.68 58.57
C VAL A 7 -16.20 8.34 59.30
N MET A 8 -16.25 8.19 60.63
CA MET A 8 -17.37 8.23 61.60
C MET A 8 -18.47 7.22 61.23
N LEU A 9 -18.69 6.14 61.99
CA LEU A 9 -19.77 5.95 63.00
C LEU A 9 -19.83 4.42 63.25
N LEU A 10 -20.25 3.81 64.36
CA LEU A 10 -21.00 4.23 65.54
C LEU A 10 -20.91 3.11 66.61
N THR A 11 -20.77 3.52 67.87
CA THR A 11 -21.15 2.95 69.20
C THR A 11 -21.56 1.46 69.33
N THR A 12 -21.21 0.76 70.40
CA THR A 12 -21.92 0.84 71.70
C THR A 12 -21.06 0.39 72.90
N THR A 13 -21.25 1.05 74.04
CA THR A 13 -20.74 0.65 75.35
C THR A 13 -21.83 -0.07 76.14
N LEU A 14 -21.51 -1.20 76.78
CA LEU A 14 -22.19 -1.66 78.00
C LEU A 14 -21.23 -2.52 78.85
N VAL A 15 -20.95 -1.97 80.04
CA VAL A 15 -20.56 -2.54 81.35
C VAL A 15 -20.13 -4.00 81.42
N ALA A 16 -18.96 -4.24 82.01
CA ALA A 16 -18.70 -5.43 82.81
C ALA A 16 -18.18 -5.01 84.20
N CYS A 17 -19.00 -5.28 85.21
CA CYS A 17 -18.67 -5.21 86.63
C CYS A 17 -17.80 -6.42 87.00
N GLY A 18 -16.93 -6.26 88.00
CA GLY A 18 -15.99 -7.28 88.46
C GLY A 18 -16.66 -8.52 89.07
N GLY A 19 -15.94 -9.64 88.96
CA GLY A 19 -16.18 -10.87 89.68
C GLY A 19 -14.86 -11.60 89.88
N GLU A 20 -14.51 -11.81 91.15
CA GLU A 20 -13.30 -12.51 91.60
C GLU A 20 -13.21 -13.93 91.05
N GLY A 21 -11.98 -14.33 90.69
CA GLY A 21 -11.62 -15.71 90.37
C GLY A 21 -10.18 -15.95 90.75
N SER A 22 -9.98 -16.51 91.95
CA SER A 22 -8.71 -17.04 92.44
C SER A 22 -8.11 -18.08 91.48
N GLY A 23 -6.84 -17.95 91.11
CA GLY A 23 -6.17 -19.01 90.35
C GLY A 23 -4.73 -18.72 89.93
N ALA A 24 -3.79 -19.12 90.78
CA ALA A 24 -2.42 -19.53 90.48
C ALA A 24 -1.50 -18.58 89.68
N SER A 25 -0.50 -18.05 90.39
CA SER A 25 0.77 -17.59 89.83
C SER A 25 1.45 -18.70 89.01
N SER A 26 1.63 -18.48 87.71
CA SER A 26 2.66 -19.16 86.92
C SER A 26 3.49 -18.13 86.15
N THR A 27 4.78 -18.10 86.43
CA THR A 27 5.80 -17.30 85.75
C THR A 27 5.94 -17.73 84.28
N LYS A 28 5.62 -16.85 83.32
CA LYS A 28 5.95 -17.05 81.89
C LYS A 28 7.45 -16.81 81.66
N ILE A 29 8.20 -17.86 81.33
CA ILE A 29 9.56 -17.73 80.77
C ILE A 29 9.42 -17.30 79.30
N VAL A 30 10.07 -16.19 78.91
CA VAL A 30 10.18 -15.77 77.51
C VAL A 30 11.46 -16.39 76.93
N SER A 31 11.36 -17.23 75.89
CA SER A 31 12.53 -17.69 75.13
C SER A 31 12.74 -16.82 73.89
N TYR A 32 13.95 -16.36 73.65
CA TYR A 32 14.33 -15.54 72.49
C TYR A 32 14.69 -16.42 71.28
N PRO A 33 14.45 -15.95 70.03
CA PRO A 33 14.83 -16.71 68.84
C PRO A 33 16.34 -16.68 68.58
N GLU A 34 16.85 -17.67 67.86
CA GLU A 34 18.27 -17.81 67.50
C GLU A 34 18.43 -18.00 65.98
N ALA A 35 19.52 -17.46 65.42
CA ALA A 35 19.95 -17.72 64.05
C ALA A 35 21.16 -18.65 64.08
N VAL A 36 21.02 -19.83 63.49
CA VAL A 36 22.06 -20.86 63.40
C VAL A 36 22.44 -21.12 61.94
N ASN A 37 23.57 -21.80 61.70
CA ASN A 37 24.08 -22.12 60.35
C ASN A 37 24.24 -20.88 59.43
N VAL A 38 24.66 -19.74 60.00
CA VAL A 38 24.87 -18.51 59.21
C VAL A 38 26.13 -18.67 58.33
N ALA A 39 25.94 -18.68 57.02
CA ALA A 39 27.01 -18.86 56.02
C ALA A 39 26.74 -18.02 54.75
N PHE A 40 27.72 -17.94 53.85
CA PHE A 40 27.53 -17.38 52.52
C PHE A 40 28.40 -18.07 51.46
N GLU A 41 28.01 -17.91 50.19
CA GLU A 41 28.72 -18.43 49.01
C GLU A 41 28.89 -17.33 47.94
N ASN A 42 29.92 -17.47 47.10
CA ASN A 42 30.04 -16.71 45.86
C ASN A 42 29.39 -17.49 44.71
N LEU A 43 28.57 -16.80 43.94
CA LEU A 43 27.82 -17.38 42.83
C LEU A 43 28.66 -17.54 41.55
N GLU A 44 29.87 -16.97 41.50
CA GLU A 44 30.72 -16.91 40.31
C GLU A 44 32.04 -17.69 40.43
N GLY A 45 32.33 -18.29 41.59
CA GLY A 45 33.52 -19.12 41.81
C GLY A 45 33.84 -19.35 43.29
N ASP A 46 34.94 -20.03 43.57
CA ASP A 46 35.35 -20.37 44.94
C ASP A 46 36.15 -19.25 45.64
N VAL A 47 36.68 -18.30 44.87
CA VAL A 47 37.43 -17.12 45.36
C VAL A 47 36.50 -15.92 45.36
N ILE A 48 36.65 -15.00 46.31
CA ILE A 48 35.86 -13.78 46.38
C ILE A 48 36.64 -12.66 45.70
N GLU A 49 36.20 -12.16 44.53
CA GLU A 49 36.85 -11.05 43.83
C GLU A 49 35.97 -9.80 43.81
N ILE A 50 36.60 -8.63 43.59
CA ILE A 50 35.83 -7.40 43.35
C ILE A 50 34.91 -7.55 42.12
N GLY A 51 33.66 -7.14 42.27
CA GLY A 51 32.64 -7.29 41.23
C GLY A 51 31.75 -8.52 41.35
N ASP A 52 32.03 -9.42 42.31
CA ASP A 52 31.33 -10.69 42.43
C ASP A 52 29.98 -10.59 43.15
N ASN A 53 29.09 -11.56 42.91
CA ASN A 53 27.77 -11.69 43.53
C ASN A 53 27.74 -12.77 44.61
N LEU A 54 27.38 -12.39 45.84
CA LEU A 54 27.32 -13.27 47.01
C LEU A 54 25.90 -13.53 47.50
N LYS A 55 25.69 -14.68 48.16
CA LYS A 55 24.42 -15.07 48.77
C LYS A 55 24.60 -15.66 50.16
N GLY A 56 23.88 -15.12 51.14
CA GLY A 56 23.87 -15.54 52.53
C GLY A 56 22.69 -16.46 52.87
N THR A 57 22.92 -17.39 53.80
CA THR A 57 21.94 -18.39 54.29
C THR A 57 22.03 -18.53 55.81
N TYR A 58 20.91 -18.93 56.45
CA TYR A 58 20.83 -19.25 57.88
C TYR A 58 19.56 -20.08 58.17
N SER A 59 19.45 -20.62 59.38
CA SER A 59 18.24 -21.28 59.91
C SER A 59 17.73 -20.56 61.15
N PHE A 60 16.43 -20.33 61.24
CA PHE A 60 15.77 -19.67 62.37
C PHE A 60 15.26 -20.71 63.37
N VAL A 61 15.58 -20.54 64.65
CA VAL A 61 15.20 -21.48 65.73
C VAL A 61 14.49 -20.73 66.84
N SER A 62 13.33 -21.24 67.29
CA SER A 62 12.61 -20.72 68.45
C SER A 62 11.81 -21.81 69.17
N ASN A 63 11.89 -21.86 70.50
CA ASN A 63 11.18 -22.84 71.33
C ASN A 63 9.70 -22.52 71.55
N THR A 64 9.27 -21.29 71.26
CA THR A 64 7.91 -20.81 71.55
C THR A 64 7.14 -20.36 70.31
N THR A 65 7.78 -20.34 69.14
CA THR A 65 7.17 -19.80 67.92
C THR A 65 7.62 -20.55 66.66
N PRO A 66 6.72 -20.81 65.69
CA PRO A 66 7.06 -21.47 64.44
C PRO A 66 8.05 -20.67 63.57
N GLU A 67 8.82 -21.39 62.74
CA GLU A 67 9.79 -20.85 61.78
C GLU A 67 9.14 -19.92 60.74
N GLU A 68 7.87 -20.15 60.38
CA GLU A 68 7.08 -19.32 59.47
C GLU A 68 6.90 -17.86 59.96
N MET A 69 7.18 -17.61 61.24
CA MET A 69 7.12 -16.28 61.85
C MET A 69 8.49 -15.60 61.91
N ASP A 70 9.44 -16.01 61.06
CA ASP A 70 10.74 -15.37 60.91
C ASP A 70 10.60 -13.96 60.28
N GLY A 71 11.10 -12.95 60.99
CA GLY A 71 11.22 -11.57 60.52
C GLY A 71 12.64 -11.02 60.69
N SER A 72 13.65 -11.88 60.64
CA SER A 72 15.05 -11.55 60.92
C SER A 72 15.63 -10.48 59.99
N ASP A 73 16.50 -9.65 60.55
CA ASP A 73 17.27 -8.66 59.79
C ASP A 73 18.55 -9.30 59.25
N LEU A 74 18.76 -9.17 57.93
CA LEU A 74 19.90 -9.73 57.20
C LEU A 74 20.80 -8.60 56.68
N TYR A 75 22.11 -8.72 56.86
CA TYR A 75 23.06 -7.72 56.36
C TYR A 75 24.47 -8.27 56.16
N TRP A 76 25.24 -7.54 55.38
CA TRP A 76 26.64 -7.82 55.06
C TRP A 76 27.53 -6.82 55.77
N GLU A 77 28.64 -7.32 56.30
CA GLU A 77 29.69 -6.51 56.90
C GLU A 77 31.00 -6.69 56.13
N ILE A 78 31.68 -5.59 55.84
CA ILE A 78 33.08 -5.58 55.37
C ILE A 78 33.91 -4.94 56.46
N ASP A 79 34.95 -5.64 56.92
CA ASP A 79 35.83 -5.27 58.03
C ASP A 79 35.05 -4.82 59.29
N GLY A 80 33.97 -5.56 59.59
CA GLY A 80 33.10 -5.32 60.75
C GLY A 80 32.09 -4.19 60.62
N SER A 81 32.07 -3.44 59.52
CA SER A 81 31.11 -2.36 59.25
C SER A 81 29.97 -2.84 58.35
N SER A 82 28.72 -2.57 58.71
CA SER A 82 27.56 -2.95 57.88
C SER A 82 27.51 -2.12 56.60
N VAL A 83 27.62 -2.78 55.45
CA VAL A 83 27.64 -2.14 54.12
C VAL A 83 26.34 -2.32 53.36
N TYR A 84 25.56 -3.36 53.66
CA TYR A 84 24.34 -3.67 52.90
C TYR A 84 23.34 -4.50 53.71
N LYS A 85 22.03 -4.33 53.47
CA LYS A 85 20.95 -5.13 54.07
C LYS A 85 20.29 -6.02 53.02
N GLY A 86 20.18 -7.32 53.29
CA GLY A 86 19.56 -8.32 52.41
C GLY A 86 20.35 -9.62 52.34
N SER A 87 19.76 -10.65 51.71
CA SER A 87 20.37 -11.99 51.58
C SER A 87 21.36 -12.14 50.43
N THR A 88 21.41 -11.19 49.49
CA THR A 88 22.39 -11.16 48.40
C THR A 88 23.10 -9.84 48.33
N TYR A 89 24.39 -9.84 47.97
CA TYR A 89 25.20 -8.63 47.87
C TYR A 89 26.21 -8.74 46.73
N ARG A 90 26.32 -7.69 45.92
CA ARG A 90 27.35 -7.59 44.87
C ARG A 90 28.49 -6.70 45.35
N ILE A 91 29.70 -7.24 45.34
CA ILE A 91 30.90 -6.50 45.73
C ILE A 91 31.17 -5.40 44.69
N PRO A 92 31.30 -4.12 45.09
CA PRO A 92 31.69 -3.06 44.19
C PRO A 92 33.04 -3.34 43.53
N ILE A 93 33.19 -2.92 42.27
CA ILE A 93 34.50 -2.95 41.58
C ILE A 93 35.31 -1.76 42.09
N ASP A 94 35.85 -1.90 43.31
CA ASP A 94 36.68 -0.90 43.97
C ASP A 94 37.91 -1.59 44.57
N ASN A 95 39.09 -1.23 44.05
CA ASN A 95 40.37 -1.82 44.49
C ASN A 95 40.66 -1.56 45.98
N ASN A 96 40.01 -0.57 46.61
CA ASN A 96 40.17 -0.32 48.05
C ASN A 96 39.56 -1.44 48.91
N LEU A 97 38.72 -2.30 48.33
CA LEU A 97 38.14 -3.46 49.01
C LEU A 97 39.05 -4.69 48.96
N VAL A 98 40.06 -4.72 48.06
CA VAL A 98 40.98 -5.85 47.91
C VAL A 98 41.80 -5.99 49.20
N GLY A 99 41.80 -7.20 49.76
CA GLY A 99 42.45 -7.55 51.02
C GLY A 99 41.59 -7.31 52.26
N LEU A 100 40.42 -6.66 52.15
CA LEU A 100 39.45 -6.56 53.26
C LEU A 100 38.63 -7.84 53.38
N GLU A 101 38.11 -8.10 54.58
CA GLU A 101 37.31 -9.30 54.85
C GLU A 101 35.80 -9.01 54.84
N ILE A 102 35.03 -9.91 54.22
CA ILE A 102 33.56 -9.83 54.14
C ILE A 102 32.88 -10.99 54.88
N ARG A 103 31.75 -10.72 55.53
CA ARG A 103 30.89 -11.73 56.19
C ARG A 103 29.40 -11.40 56.13
N PHE A 104 28.57 -12.43 56.28
CA PHE A 104 27.10 -12.31 56.34
C PHE A 104 26.60 -12.41 57.79
N CYS A 105 25.70 -11.52 58.20
CA CYS A 105 25.20 -11.41 59.56
C CYS A 105 23.67 -11.40 59.61
N VAL A 106 23.13 -12.04 60.65
CA VAL A 106 21.69 -12.19 60.88
C VAL A 106 21.36 -11.79 62.32
N LYS A 107 20.34 -10.96 62.49
CA LYS A 107 19.73 -10.68 63.80
C LYS A 107 18.34 -11.33 63.83
N PRO A 108 18.13 -12.41 64.59
CA PRO A 108 16.88 -13.15 64.58
C PRO A 108 15.76 -12.37 65.25
N ILE A 109 14.61 -12.23 64.57
CA ILE A 109 13.45 -11.51 65.09
C ILE A 109 12.22 -12.35 64.87
N ASN A 110 11.45 -12.57 65.94
CA ASN A 110 10.15 -13.21 65.81
C ASN A 110 9.08 -12.18 65.42
N ARG A 111 8.44 -12.36 64.26
CA ARG A 111 7.42 -11.42 63.77
C ARG A 111 6.15 -11.38 64.62
N GLY A 112 5.82 -12.46 65.33
CA GLY A 112 4.58 -12.58 66.12
C GLY A 112 4.63 -11.82 67.44
N ASN A 113 5.65 -12.09 68.26
CA ASN A 113 5.80 -11.47 69.58
C ASN A 113 6.87 -10.37 69.63
N ARG A 114 7.57 -10.11 68.52
CA ARG A 114 8.67 -9.14 68.39
C ARG A 114 9.84 -9.40 69.34
N ALA A 115 10.01 -10.63 69.81
CA ALA A 115 11.21 -11.02 70.54
C ALA A 115 12.41 -11.00 69.58
N GLU A 116 13.48 -10.31 69.97
CA GLU A 116 14.73 -10.21 69.22
C GLU A 116 15.80 -11.04 69.92
N GLY A 117 16.52 -11.86 69.15
CA GLY A 117 17.69 -12.58 69.61
C GLY A 117 19.00 -11.87 69.29
N SER A 118 20.10 -12.53 69.65
CA SER A 118 21.45 -12.00 69.46
C SER A 118 21.91 -12.11 68.01
N LYS A 119 22.70 -11.13 67.55
CA LYS A 119 23.33 -11.15 66.22
C LYS A 119 24.29 -12.34 66.09
N THR A 120 24.16 -13.10 65.01
CA THR A 120 25.08 -14.17 64.60
C THR A 120 25.64 -13.88 63.21
N CYS A 121 26.94 -14.06 63.00
CA CYS A 121 27.59 -13.85 61.70
C CYS A 121 28.33 -15.10 61.23
N SER A 122 28.49 -15.23 59.91
CA SER A 122 29.36 -16.24 59.29
C SER A 122 30.84 -15.99 59.58
N THR A 123 31.68 -16.97 59.23
CA THR A 123 33.12 -16.74 59.08
C THR A 123 33.39 -15.69 58.00
N SER A 124 34.45 -14.91 58.16
CA SER A 124 34.87 -13.89 57.19
C SER A 124 35.83 -14.46 56.14
N LEU A 125 35.79 -13.94 54.90
CA LEU A 125 36.68 -14.32 53.79
C LEU A 125 37.29 -13.07 53.12
N PRO A 126 38.54 -13.11 52.60
CA PRO A 126 39.20 -11.96 51.96
C PRO A 126 38.71 -11.72 50.53
N ILE A 127 38.72 -10.46 50.09
CA ILE A 127 38.40 -10.05 48.71
C ILE A 127 39.68 -9.90 47.86
N GLU A 128 39.74 -10.47 46.66
CA GLU A 128 40.89 -10.49 45.73
C GLU A 128 40.72 -9.61 44.46
N SER A 129 41.82 -9.41 43.70
CA SER A 129 41.89 -8.59 42.48
C SER A 129 41.83 -9.40 41.17
N LYS A 130 41.37 -8.80 40.06
CA LYS A 130 41.19 -9.46 38.75
C LYS A 130 42.34 -9.17 37.74
N TYR A 131 43.00 -10.19 37.13
CA TYR A 131 44.18 -10.06 36.22
C TYR A 131 43.86 -9.71 34.74
N VAL A 132 44.74 -8.95 34.04
CA VAL A 132 44.62 -8.54 32.61
C VAL A 132 45.97 -8.64 31.83
N PRO A 133 46.07 -9.37 30.69
CA PRO A 133 47.32 -9.56 29.91
C PRO A 133 47.73 -8.39 28.98
N GLN A 134 49.03 -8.28 28.61
CA GLN A 134 49.57 -7.18 27.77
C GLN A 134 49.68 -7.51 26.27
N THR A 135 49.17 -6.61 25.41
CA THR A 135 49.19 -6.76 23.94
C THR A 135 50.40 -6.10 23.25
N PRO A 136 50.94 -6.68 22.15
CA PRO A 136 52.08 -6.13 21.38
C PRO A 136 51.80 -4.78 20.70
N LYS A 137 52.86 -4.05 20.33
CA LYS A 137 52.81 -2.88 19.43
C LYS A 137 53.33 -3.24 18.04
N VAL A 138 52.66 -2.78 16.99
CA VAL A 138 52.98 -3.08 15.59
C VAL A 138 53.17 -1.78 14.79
N SER A 139 54.17 -1.70 13.93
CA SER A 139 54.46 -0.52 13.09
C SER A 139 55.11 -0.88 11.74
N ILE A 140 55.10 0.07 10.80
CA ILE A 140 55.78 0.00 9.50
C ILE A 140 56.76 1.18 9.44
N PRO A 141 58.04 1.02 9.82
CA PRO A 141 58.97 2.13 10.02
C PRO A 141 59.29 2.90 8.73
N ASN A 142 59.37 2.21 7.59
CA ASN A 142 59.67 2.80 6.28
C ASN A 142 58.43 3.27 5.51
N ALA A 143 57.25 3.31 6.16
CA ALA A 143 56.01 3.76 5.53
C ALA A 143 56.07 5.19 4.96
N ALA A 144 56.90 6.06 5.55
CA ALA A 144 57.05 7.45 5.10
C ALA A 144 57.99 7.60 3.90
N THR A 145 58.99 6.72 3.76
CA THR A 145 60.03 6.82 2.71
C THR A 145 59.76 5.91 1.52
N ASN A 146 59.11 4.77 1.74
CA ASN A 146 58.83 3.76 0.71
C ASN A 146 57.33 3.75 0.40
N ASN A 147 56.85 4.82 -0.22
CA ASN A 147 55.44 4.97 -0.54
C ASN A 147 55.15 4.90 -2.05
N THR A 148 56.05 4.37 -2.88
CA THR A 148 55.84 4.22 -4.34
C THR A 148 55.72 2.76 -4.73
N VAL A 149 54.83 2.44 -5.68
CA VAL A 149 54.70 1.09 -6.27
C VAL A 149 56.07 0.52 -6.64
N GLY A 150 56.34 -0.72 -6.22
CA GLY A 150 57.61 -1.42 -6.40
C GLY A 150 58.60 -1.28 -5.22
N SER A 151 58.29 -0.48 -4.20
CA SER A 151 59.11 -0.35 -2.99
C SER A 151 58.71 -1.38 -1.91
N PRO A 152 59.63 -1.84 -1.05
CA PRO A 152 59.30 -2.73 0.07
C PRO A 152 58.80 -1.95 1.30
N LEU A 153 57.89 -2.56 2.06
CA LEU A 153 57.47 -2.16 3.41
C LEU A 153 57.87 -3.25 4.41
N ASP A 154 58.43 -2.85 5.55
CA ASP A 154 58.90 -3.77 6.59
C ASP A 154 57.99 -3.70 7.83
N VAL A 155 57.78 -4.82 8.52
CA VAL A 155 56.99 -4.89 9.75
C VAL A 155 57.88 -4.91 10.97
N TRP A 156 57.61 -4.05 11.94
CA TRP A 156 58.20 -4.09 13.29
C TRP A 156 57.13 -4.39 14.34
N VAL A 157 57.32 -5.51 15.05
CA VAL A 157 56.53 -5.91 16.24
C VAL A 157 57.44 -5.81 17.46
N LEU A 158 57.04 -5.09 18.51
CA LEU A 158 57.83 -5.02 19.76
C LEU A 158 57.60 -6.26 20.62
N ASP A 159 58.69 -6.87 21.09
CA ASP A 159 58.74 -8.15 21.81
C ASP A 159 58.27 -8.11 23.29
N SER A 160 57.75 -6.99 23.79
CA SER A 160 57.32 -6.87 25.19
C SER A 160 55.91 -7.44 25.48
N SER A 161 55.46 -8.43 24.71
CA SER A 161 54.10 -9.00 24.83
C SER A 161 54.10 -10.46 25.24
N ASP A 162 53.05 -10.87 25.95
CA ASP A 162 52.87 -12.26 26.41
C ASP A 162 52.46 -13.25 25.28
N TYR A 163 52.45 -12.79 24.01
CA TYR A 163 51.90 -13.52 22.86
C TYR A 163 52.98 -13.87 21.81
N ASP A 164 52.90 -15.07 21.22
CA ASP A 164 53.62 -15.42 19.99
C ASP A 164 52.80 -14.97 18.77
N THR A 165 53.39 -14.17 17.88
CA THR A 165 52.61 -13.41 16.88
C THR A 165 52.87 -13.81 15.43
N ARG A 166 51.82 -13.79 14.61
CA ARG A 166 51.86 -13.79 13.14
C ARG A 166 51.30 -12.48 12.60
N VAL A 167 51.68 -12.10 11.39
CA VAL A 167 51.20 -10.86 10.77
C VAL A 167 50.29 -11.13 9.58
N GLN A 168 49.43 -10.17 9.27
CA GLN A 168 48.59 -10.15 8.08
C GLN A 168 48.56 -8.73 7.53
N TRP A 169 48.80 -8.58 6.24
CA TRP A 169 48.74 -7.30 5.54
C TRP A 169 47.32 -6.97 5.08
N TYR A 170 47.03 -5.68 5.03
CA TYR A 170 45.73 -5.13 4.67
C TYR A 170 45.90 -3.99 3.68
N ARG A 171 45.04 -3.96 2.67
CA ARG A 171 44.86 -2.86 1.73
C ARG A 171 43.50 -2.23 2.00
N ASN A 172 43.47 -0.95 2.40
CA ASN A 172 42.25 -0.25 2.85
C ASN A 172 41.42 -1.12 3.82
N GLU A 173 42.05 -1.65 4.88
CA GLU A 173 41.44 -2.50 5.90
C GLU A 173 40.96 -3.89 5.43
N LYS A 174 41.12 -4.24 4.16
CA LYS A 174 40.82 -5.58 3.63
C LYS A 174 42.09 -6.42 3.58
N ALA A 175 42.01 -7.64 4.12
CA ALA A 175 43.16 -8.55 4.16
C ALA A 175 43.64 -8.90 2.74
N ILE A 176 44.94 -8.73 2.50
CA ILE A 176 45.60 -9.18 1.27
C ILE A 176 45.91 -10.67 1.46
N GLN A 177 45.08 -11.52 0.84
CA GLN A 177 45.13 -12.97 1.05
C GLN A 177 46.51 -13.54 0.71
N GLY A 178 47.03 -14.40 1.58
CA GLY A 178 48.32 -15.07 1.40
C GLY A 178 49.56 -14.24 1.75
N ILE A 179 49.40 -12.97 2.14
CA ILE A 179 50.53 -12.11 2.53
C ILE A 179 50.66 -12.03 4.05
N THR A 180 51.57 -12.85 4.58
CA THR A 180 51.86 -13.01 6.02
C THR A 180 53.34 -12.82 6.37
N GLN A 181 54.15 -12.46 5.38
CA GLN A 181 55.59 -12.20 5.54
C GLN A 181 55.82 -10.87 6.27
N GLN A 182 56.97 -10.75 6.93
CA GLN A 182 57.40 -9.52 7.62
C GLN A 182 57.82 -8.40 6.66
N GLN A 183 57.91 -8.67 5.35
CA GLN A 183 58.15 -7.68 4.32
C GLN A 183 57.11 -7.82 3.21
N TYR A 184 56.61 -6.70 2.71
CA TYR A 184 55.64 -6.64 1.61
C TYR A 184 56.11 -5.69 0.51
N TRP A 185 56.19 -6.18 -0.72
CA TRP A 185 56.54 -5.39 -1.89
C TRP A 185 55.29 -4.75 -2.48
N LEU A 186 55.26 -3.42 -2.53
CA LEU A 186 54.13 -2.67 -3.08
C LEU A 186 53.92 -3.04 -4.55
N THR A 187 52.71 -3.47 -4.86
CA THR A 187 52.26 -3.87 -6.19
C THR A 187 51.45 -2.76 -6.84
N ARG A 188 51.17 -2.90 -8.14
CA ARG A 188 50.32 -1.94 -8.88
C ARG A 188 48.94 -1.78 -8.25
N ASP A 189 48.38 -2.85 -7.70
CA ASP A 189 47.07 -2.82 -7.04
C ASP A 189 47.07 -2.02 -5.71
N ASP A 190 48.24 -1.66 -5.18
CA ASP A 190 48.34 -0.83 -3.98
C ASP A 190 48.30 0.66 -4.28
N GLU A 191 48.48 1.08 -5.53
CA GLU A 191 48.47 2.49 -5.93
C GLU A 191 47.19 3.20 -5.47
N GLY A 192 47.34 4.36 -4.83
CA GLY A 192 46.24 5.15 -4.26
C GLY A 192 45.63 4.57 -2.98
N HIS A 193 45.99 3.35 -2.58
CA HIS A 193 45.47 2.71 -1.38
C HIS A 193 46.40 2.96 -0.19
N GLN A 194 45.87 2.78 1.02
CA GLN A 194 46.65 2.75 2.24
C GLN A 194 46.92 1.29 2.64
N ILE A 195 48.14 1.03 3.08
CA ILE A 195 48.56 -0.28 3.57
C ILE A 195 48.66 -0.24 5.09
N SER A 196 48.31 -1.35 5.74
CA SER A 196 48.52 -1.57 7.17
C SER A 196 48.79 -3.03 7.45
N VAL A 197 49.37 -3.33 8.61
CA VAL A 197 49.63 -4.70 9.04
C VAL A 197 49.09 -4.90 10.46
N CYS A 198 48.49 -6.06 10.71
CA CYS A 198 48.02 -6.43 12.04
C CYS A 198 48.73 -7.69 12.54
N ALA A 199 49.02 -7.73 13.83
CA ALA A 199 49.52 -8.90 14.53
C ALA A 199 48.38 -9.69 15.18
N PHE A 200 48.49 -11.00 15.11
CA PHE A 200 47.55 -11.98 15.65
C PHE A 200 48.30 -12.95 16.54
N ASP A 201 47.68 -13.42 17.62
CA ASP A 201 48.19 -14.55 18.39
C ASP A 201 48.20 -15.80 17.50
N LYS A 202 49.34 -16.47 17.38
CA LYS A 202 49.47 -17.71 16.60
C LYS A 202 48.60 -18.83 17.13
N LYS A 203 48.36 -18.89 18.45
CA LYS A 203 47.63 -20.00 19.07
C LYS A 203 46.12 -19.86 18.91
N THR A 204 45.58 -18.71 19.32
CA THR A 204 44.12 -18.47 19.33
C THR A 204 43.62 -17.76 18.09
N ASN A 205 44.51 -17.20 17.27
CA ASN A 205 44.18 -16.41 16.09
C ASN A 205 43.45 -15.10 16.39
N ILE A 206 43.50 -14.62 17.63
CA ILE A 206 42.91 -13.35 18.05
C ILE A 206 43.76 -12.18 17.53
N LYS A 207 43.11 -11.13 17.01
CA LYS A 207 43.77 -9.90 16.57
C LYS A 207 44.23 -9.11 17.79
N LEU A 208 45.53 -8.85 17.89
CA LEU A 208 46.14 -8.22 19.06
C LEU A 208 46.34 -6.71 18.87
N ALA A 209 46.91 -6.31 17.73
CA ALA A 209 47.22 -4.91 17.42
C ALA A 209 47.41 -4.70 15.92
N CYS A 210 47.31 -3.46 15.47
CA CYS A 210 47.55 -3.06 14.09
C CYS A 210 48.47 -1.83 14.02
N SER A 211 49.24 -1.72 12.94
CA SER A 211 50.01 -0.51 12.63
C SER A 211 49.09 0.65 12.28
N ALA A 212 49.63 1.87 12.34
CA ALA A 212 49.05 2.98 11.60
C ALA A 212 49.01 2.66 10.09
N LYS A 213 48.05 3.26 9.38
CA LYS A 213 47.95 3.17 7.93
C LYS A 213 49.05 4.01 7.27
N THR A 214 49.61 3.55 6.17
CA THR A 214 50.51 4.37 5.34
C THR A 214 49.75 5.57 4.75
N ASN A 215 50.49 6.54 4.22
CA ASN A 215 49.93 7.45 3.21
C ASN A 215 49.50 6.65 1.98
N ALA A 216 48.66 7.24 1.13
CA ALA A 216 48.28 6.64 -0.13
C ALA A 216 49.52 6.33 -0.97
N ILE A 217 49.65 5.09 -1.46
CA ILE A 217 50.80 4.67 -2.26
C ILE A 217 50.80 5.43 -3.57
N GLN A 218 51.95 6.04 -3.87
CA GLN A 218 52.21 6.82 -5.06
C GLN A 218 52.44 5.93 -6.29
N PRO A 219 51.98 6.36 -7.46
CA PRO A 219 52.24 5.69 -8.73
C PRO A 219 53.74 5.64 -9.05
N ARG A 220 54.15 4.63 -9.81
CA ARG A 220 55.48 4.58 -10.42
C ARG A 220 55.49 5.44 -11.68
N THR A 221 56.54 6.25 -11.88
CA THR A 221 56.73 6.99 -13.15
C THR A 221 57.24 6.06 -14.24
N GLY A 222 56.62 6.14 -15.41
CA GLY A 222 56.86 5.29 -16.57
C GLY A 222 56.57 6.02 -17.89
N GLU A 223 56.06 5.28 -18.88
CA GLU A 223 55.63 5.86 -20.15
C GLU A 223 54.11 6.11 -20.14
N ARG A 224 53.61 6.89 -21.10
CA ARG A 224 52.16 7.13 -21.24
C ARG A 224 51.55 6.02 -22.11
N PRO A 225 50.24 5.76 -22.00
CA PRO A 225 49.58 4.83 -22.90
C PRO A 225 49.39 5.43 -24.31
N ASP A 226 49.33 4.55 -25.30
CA ASP A 226 49.05 4.85 -26.70
C ASP A 226 47.73 4.22 -27.15
N VAL A 227 47.08 4.89 -28.10
CA VAL A 227 45.78 4.51 -28.67
C VAL A 227 45.88 4.42 -30.19
N ASP A 228 45.49 3.28 -30.75
CA ASP A 228 45.27 3.12 -32.19
C ASP A 228 43.76 3.09 -32.48
N ILE A 229 43.26 4.06 -33.24
CA ILE A 229 41.82 4.26 -33.46
C ILE A 229 41.37 3.70 -34.80
N THR A 230 40.29 2.92 -34.79
CA THR A 230 39.69 2.39 -36.02
C THR A 230 39.08 3.52 -36.85
N ALA A 231 39.36 3.51 -38.16
CA ALA A 231 38.84 4.52 -39.07
C ALA A 231 37.31 4.46 -39.20
N LEU A 232 36.68 5.62 -39.39
CA LEU A 232 35.24 5.69 -39.69
C LEU A 232 34.92 5.04 -41.06
N PRO A 233 33.68 4.59 -41.28
CA PRO A 233 33.23 4.09 -42.58
C PRO A 233 33.45 5.13 -43.69
N THR A 234 33.75 4.68 -44.90
CA THR A 234 33.96 5.54 -46.07
C THR A 234 32.68 6.24 -46.54
N LYS A 235 31.51 5.66 -46.25
CA LYS A 235 30.19 6.22 -46.54
C LYS A 235 29.44 6.46 -45.23
N ILE A 236 29.34 7.73 -44.85
CA ILE A 236 28.68 8.18 -43.62
C ILE A 236 27.34 8.82 -43.99
N GLU A 237 26.23 8.26 -43.53
CA GLU A 237 24.87 8.70 -43.87
C GLU A 237 24.01 8.94 -42.63
N VAL A 238 23.08 9.89 -42.72
CA VAL A 238 22.06 10.11 -41.68
C VAL A 238 21.31 8.82 -41.35
N GLY A 239 21.03 8.60 -40.07
CA GLY A 239 20.38 7.39 -39.56
C GLY A 239 21.35 6.26 -39.20
N GLN A 240 22.62 6.33 -39.62
CA GLN A 240 23.66 5.43 -39.12
C GLN A 240 24.05 5.78 -37.69
N SER A 241 24.58 4.79 -36.97
CA SER A 241 25.29 5.01 -35.72
C SER A 241 26.77 4.71 -35.93
N LEU A 242 27.62 5.72 -35.72
CA LEU A 242 29.07 5.56 -35.74
C LEU A 242 29.56 5.13 -34.37
N TYR A 243 30.63 4.34 -34.34
CA TYR A 243 31.25 3.84 -33.12
C TYR A 243 32.75 4.13 -33.16
N LEU A 244 33.30 4.55 -32.03
CA LEU A 244 34.75 4.65 -31.85
C LEU A 244 35.26 3.36 -31.23
N ASP A 245 35.91 2.57 -32.07
CA ASP A 245 36.69 1.40 -31.68
C ASP A 245 38.18 1.73 -31.72
N TYR A 246 38.92 1.23 -30.75
CA TYR A 246 40.34 1.50 -30.60
C TYR A 246 41.03 0.38 -29.84
N ASP A 247 42.34 0.27 -30.03
CA ASP A 247 43.23 -0.61 -29.29
C ASP A 247 44.11 0.21 -28.34
N TYR A 248 44.19 -0.26 -27.09
CA TYR A 248 45.03 0.31 -26.04
C TYR A 248 46.36 -0.44 -25.96
N SER A 249 47.46 0.30 -25.84
CA SER A 249 48.77 -0.27 -25.54
C SER A 249 49.56 0.61 -24.58
N ASP A 250 50.39 -0.02 -23.74
CA ASP A 250 51.29 0.67 -22.83
C ASP A 250 52.61 -0.12 -22.70
N ARG A 251 53.74 0.59 -22.78
CA ARG A 251 55.07 -0.03 -22.83
C ARG A 251 55.50 -0.63 -21.49
N ASP A 252 55.10 -0.06 -20.36
CA ASP A 252 55.36 -0.64 -19.05
C ASP A 252 54.20 -1.53 -18.57
N SER A 253 53.25 -1.81 -19.48
CA SER A 253 52.14 -2.73 -19.30
C SER A 253 51.11 -2.28 -18.26
N ASP A 254 50.99 -0.99 -17.99
CA ASP A 254 49.90 -0.48 -17.18
C ASP A 254 48.54 -0.80 -17.81
N LYS A 255 47.61 -1.32 -16.98
CA LYS A 255 46.30 -1.77 -17.45
C LYS A 255 45.40 -0.58 -17.76
N GLU A 256 44.61 -0.68 -18.82
CA GLU A 256 43.62 0.34 -19.17
C GLU A 256 42.53 0.51 -18.09
N ASP A 257 42.24 1.75 -17.73
CA ASP A 257 41.07 2.18 -16.99
C ASP A 257 39.90 2.49 -17.95
N LYS A 258 39.17 1.44 -18.33
CA LYS A 258 38.01 1.52 -19.21
C LYS A 258 36.90 2.45 -18.70
N SER A 259 36.88 2.74 -17.39
CA SER A 259 35.86 3.63 -16.79
C SER A 259 36.15 5.11 -17.02
N ARG A 260 37.40 5.46 -17.34
CA ARG A 260 37.86 6.84 -17.51
C ARG A 260 38.12 7.24 -18.95
N VAL A 261 37.95 6.32 -19.89
CA VAL A 261 38.13 6.59 -21.33
C VAL A 261 37.21 7.73 -21.75
N SER A 262 37.80 8.75 -22.36
CA SER A 262 37.08 9.92 -22.84
C SER A 262 36.87 9.83 -24.34
N PHE A 263 35.61 9.96 -24.77
CA PHE A 263 35.24 10.06 -26.18
C PHE A 263 34.86 11.50 -26.52
N GLY A 264 35.01 11.87 -27.79
CA GLY A 264 34.60 13.16 -28.31
C GLY A 264 34.21 13.07 -29.77
N TRP A 265 32.97 13.44 -30.09
CA TRP A 265 32.51 13.63 -31.45
C TRP A 265 32.50 15.10 -31.80
N TYR A 266 33.05 15.44 -32.96
CA TYR A 266 33.17 16.81 -33.44
C TYR A 266 32.48 16.94 -34.79
N LEU A 267 31.70 18.00 -34.96
CA LEU A 267 31.01 18.38 -36.18
C LEU A 267 31.50 19.77 -36.61
N ASN A 268 32.13 19.88 -37.77
CA ASN A 268 32.87 21.08 -38.21
C ASN A 268 33.78 21.63 -37.09
N ASP A 269 34.57 20.74 -36.49
CA ASP A 269 35.49 21.01 -35.37
C ASP A 269 34.84 21.48 -34.05
N LYS A 270 33.50 21.59 -33.98
CA LYS A 270 32.77 21.84 -32.74
C LYS A 270 32.41 20.51 -32.07
N LYS A 271 32.76 20.34 -30.79
CA LYS A 271 32.39 19.16 -30.01
C LYS A 271 30.87 19.09 -29.81
N ILE A 272 30.26 17.96 -30.15
CA ILE A 272 28.79 17.74 -30.08
C ILE A 272 28.39 16.59 -29.16
N ALA A 273 29.27 15.62 -28.89
CA ALA A 273 28.99 14.50 -27.99
C ALA A 273 30.27 13.97 -27.34
N THR A 274 30.12 13.27 -26.21
CA THR A 274 31.21 12.62 -25.44
C THR A 274 31.01 11.12 -25.30
N THR A 275 30.09 10.54 -26.05
CA THR A 275 29.72 9.12 -26.03
C THR A 275 30.60 8.30 -26.97
N ARG A 276 30.75 7.00 -26.70
CA ARG A 276 31.49 6.09 -27.59
C ARG A 276 30.84 5.96 -28.98
N SER A 277 29.52 6.07 -29.04
CA SER A 277 28.76 6.07 -30.28
C SER A 277 28.12 7.42 -30.56
N LEU A 278 27.88 7.70 -31.84
CA LEU A 278 27.12 8.86 -32.31
C LEU A 278 26.07 8.40 -33.30
N SER A 279 24.80 8.58 -32.93
CA SER A 279 23.69 8.44 -33.88
C SER A 279 23.59 9.71 -34.73
N LEU A 280 23.70 9.55 -36.03
CA LEU A 280 23.68 10.65 -36.97
C LEU A 280 22.23 11.07 -37.24
N ASN A 281 21.90 12.29 -36.88
CA ASN A 281 20.60 12.89 -37.18
C ASN A 281 20.70 13.89 -38.33
N GLU A 282 19.55 14.39 -38.74
CA GLU A 282 19.40 15.16 -39.98
C GLU A 282 20.10 16.51 -39.94
N SER A 283 20.19 17.14 -38.76
CA SER A 283 20.93 18.41 -38.60
C SER A 283 22.42 18.28 -38.88
N MET A 284 22.95 17.05 -38.90
CA MET A 284 24.35 16.76 -39.15
C MET A 284 24.66 16.62 -40.64
N ALA A 285 23.67 16.50 -41.52
CA ALA A 285 23.87 16.36 -42.96
C ALA A 285 24.66 17.53 -43.56
N GLY A 286 25.59 17.21 -44.47
CA GLY A 286 26.48 18.18 -45.12
C GLY A 286 27.68 18.62 -44.27
N ASN A 287 27.70 18.31 -42.98
CA ASN A 287 28.79 18.69 -42.08
C ASN A 287 29.89 17.63 -42.02
N ARG A 288 31.08 18.06 -41.57
CA ARG A 288 32.28 17.24 -41.41
C ARG A 288 32.34 16.65 -40.01
N VAL A 289 32.36 15.32 -39.88
CA VAL A 289 32.41 14.59 -38.61
C VAL A 289 33.77 13.91 -38.40
N LYS A 290 34.26 13.95 -37.16
CA LYS A 290 35.38 13.12 -36.67
C LYS A 290 35.13 12.69 -35.23
N GLY A 291 35.66 11.54 -34.84
CA GLY A 291 35.63 11.08 -33.46
C GLY A 291 37.04 11.02 -32.86
N CYS A 292 37.18 11.29 -31.58
CA CYS A 292 38.45 11.30 -30.86
C CYS A 292 38.34 10.50 -29.56
N VAL A 293 39.45 9.86 -29.18
CA VAL A 293 39.58 9.02 -27.98
C VAL A 293 40.79 9.47 -27.18
N THR A 294 40.65 9.49 -25.85
CA THR A 294 41.76 9.55 -24.90
C THR A 294 41.59 8.41 -23.91
N ALA A 295 42.52 7.45 -23.92
CA ALA A 295 42.52 6.34 -22.99
C ALA A 295 43.30 6.70 -21.72
N TYR A 296 42.98 5.99 -20.64
CA TYR A 296 43.61 6.20 -19.34
C TYR A 296 44.15 4.87 -18.80
N ALA A 297 45.30 4.92 -18.14
CA ALA A 297 45.87 3.80 -17.39
C ALA A 297 45.32 3.80 -15.94
N GLN A 298 45.11 2.62 -15.37
CA GLN A 298 44.73 2.43 -13.97
C GLN A 298 45.87 2.82 -13.03
N THR A 299 47.09 2.46 -13.43
CA THR A 299 48.32 2.64 -12.66
C THR A 299 49.35 3.46 -13.42
N GLY A 300 50.37 3.91 -12.70
CA GLY A 300 51.51 4.62 -13.24
C GLY A 300 51.26 6.09 -13.60
N LEU A 301 52.32 6.73 -14.09
CA LEU A 301 52.30 8.10 -14.61
C LEU A 301 53.20 8.20 -15.85
N PRO A 302 52.78 8.90 -16.92
CA PRO A 302 51.51 9.64 -17.06
C PRO A 302 50.28 8.75 -17.29
N LYS A 303 49.12 9.12 -16.69
CA LYS A 303 47.90 8.28 -16.75
C LYS A 303 47.10 8.35 -18.03
N ASN A 304 47.33 9.30 -18.93
CA ASN A 304 46.48 9.50 -20.10
C ASN A 304 47.27 9.47 -21.39
N SER A 305 46.64 8.92 -22.43
CA SER A 305 47.15 9.02 -23.78
C SER A 305 47.03 10.46 -24.28
N ILE A 306 47.60 10.72 -25.46
CA ILE A 306 47.20 11.87 -26.27
C ILE A 306 45.78 11.66 -26.80
N GLU A 307 45.09 12.76 -27.14
CA GLU A 307 43.81 12.68 -27.86
C GLU A 307 44.10 12.26 -29.31
N THR A 308 43.67 11.05 -29.67
CA THR A 308 43.82 10.50 -31.03
C THR A 308 42.48 10.56 -31.74
N CYS A 309 42.44 11.16 -32.93
CA CYS A 309 41.21 11.35 -33.71
C CYS A 309 41.21 10.54 -35.00
N THR A 310 40.02 10.12 -35.44
CA THR A 310 39.80 9.58 -36.78
C THR A 310 40.05 10.66 -37.84
N ALA A 311 40.28 10.22 -39.09
CA ALA A 311 40.13 11.11 -40.24
C ALA A 311 38.70 11.70 -40.28
N THR A 312 38.56 12.88 -40.88
CA THR A 312 37.28 13.57 -40.99
C THR A 312 36.48 13.08 -42.20
N GLY A 313 35.22 12.68 -42.00
CA GLY A 313 34.28 12.29 -43.04
C GLY A 313 33.12 13.28 -43.21
N THR A 314 32.45 13.30 -44.36
CA THR A 314 31.24 14.11 -44.59
C THR A 314 29.99 13.27 -44.34
N VAL A 315 29.03 13.79 -43.59
CA VAL A 315 27.73 13.15 -43.37
C VAL A 315 26.81 13.44 -44.56
N TRP A 316 26.34 12.41 -45.25
CA TRP A 316 25.45 12.54 -46.40
C TRP A 316 23.99 12.29 -46.03
N ALA A 317 23.07 13.03 -46.67
CA ALA A 317 21.64 12.71 -46.62
C ALA A 317 21.34 11.47 -47.50
N ILE A 318 20.32 10.70 -47.13
CA ILE A 318 19.83 9.58 -47.95
C ILE A 318 18.99 10.17 -49.11
N LYS A 319 19.33 9.83 -50.36
CA LYS A 319 18.58 10.26 -51.55
C LYS A 319 17.23 9.52 -51.63
N GLY A 320 16.09 10.24 -51.69
CA GLY A 320 14.74 9.67 -51.81
C GLY A 320 14.06 9.40 -50.45
N SER A 321 14.08 10.37 -49.54
CA SER A 321 13.44 10.22 -48.24
C SER A 321 11.93 10.36 -48.32
N ILE A 322 11.21 9.24 -48.19
CA ILE A 322 9.76 9.27 -48.08
C ILE A 322 9.32 10.02 -46.81
N PRO A 323 8.19 10.78 -46.85
CA PRO A 323 7.70 11.55 -45.71
C PRO A 323 7.21 10.64 -44.56
N ARG A 324 7.13 11.17 -43.34
CA ARG A 324 6.76 10.45 -42.11
C ARG A 324 5.75 11.22 -41.29
N ALA A 325 4.84 10.49 -40.65
CA ALA A 325 3.92 11.03 -39.67
C ALA A 325 4.48 10.73 -38.28
N MET A 326 4.75 11.76 -37.49
CA MET A 326 5.23 11.61 -36.11
C MET A 326 4.12 11.98 -35.13
N ASN A 327 4.13 11.39 -33.94
CA ASN A 327 3.18 11.72 -32.87
C ASN A 327 1.71 11.61 -33.32
N ALA A 328 1.36 10.54 -34.03
CA ALA A 328 -0.03 10.27 -34.38
C ALA A 328 -0.87 10.12 -33.11
N GLY A 329 -1.99 10.86 -33.05
CA GLY A 329 -2.86 10.92 -31.88
C GLY A 329 -4.31 11.19 -32.25
N ILE A 330 -5.20 10.98 -31.29
CA ILE A 330 -6.63 11.28 -31.38
C ILE A 330 -6.93 12.35 -30.34
N GLU A 331 -7.46 13.49 -30.78
CA GLU A 331 -7.97 14.54 -29.92
C GLU A 331 -9.51 14.55 -29.93
N GLY A 332 -10.09 15.05 -28.85
CA GLY A 332 -11.53 15.09 -28.63
C GLY A 332 -12.03 13.99 -27.69
N VAL A 333 -13.30 14.08 -27.32
CA VAL A 333 -13.91 13.14 -26.37
C VAL A 333 -14.49 11.94 -27.13
N ARG A 334 -14.08 10.73 -26.76
CA ARG A 334 -14.40 9.47 -27.46
C ARG A 334 -15.80 8.95 -27.11
N PHE A 335 -16.81 9.81 -27.25
CA PHE A 335 -18.22 9.52 -27.05
C PHE A 335 -19.03 9.73 -28.31
N GLY A 336 -20.12 8.97 -28.44
CA GLY A 336 -21.11 9.15 -29.48
C GLY A 336 -21.62 10.59 -29.53
N GLY A 337 -21.78 11.10 -30.75
CA GLY A 337 -22.18 12.47 -31.03
C GLY A 337 -21.04 13.49 -31.02
N HIS A 338 -19.84 13.13 -30.54
CA HIS A 338 -18.72 14.06 -30.40
C HIS A 338 -17.71 13.93 -31.54
N LYS A 339 -17.07 15.06 -31.86
CA LYS A 339 -16.07 15.16 -32.92
C LYS A 339 -14.69 14.77 -32.40
N LEU A 340 -14.06 13.84 -33.09
CA LEU A 340 -12.66 13.46 -32.94
C LEU A 340 -11.82 14.09 -34.04
N THR A 341 -10.58 14.45 -33.71
CA THR A 341 -9.61 15.04 -34.64
C THR A 341 -8.32 14.24 -34.63
N GLY A 342 -7.86 13.84 -35.82
CA GLY A 342 -6.59 13.18 -35.99
C GLY A 342 -5.47 14.20 -36.01
N VAL A 343 -4.48 14.00 -35.13
CA VAL A 343 -3.31 14.86 -35.02
C VAL A 343 -2.04 14.08 -35.31
N TYR A 344 -1.09 14.73 -35.94
CA TYR A 344 0.25 14.23 -36.20
C TYR A 344 1.13 15.41 -36.61
N LYS A 345 2.44 15.20 -36.56
CA LYS A 345 3.46 16.11 -37.08
C LYS A 345 4.02 15.52 -38.37
N TYR A 346 3.82 16.21 -39.48
CA TYR A 346 4.47 15.88 -40.74
C TYR A 346 5.98 16.10 -40.66
N TYR A 347 6.73 15.24 -41.34
CA TYR A 347 8.17 15.30 -41.38
C TYR A 347 8.74 14.71 -42.67
N ASP A 348 9.69 15.39 -43.30
CA ASP A 348 10.45 14.88 -44.44
C ASP A 348 11.93 15.28 -44.27
N LEU A 349 12.85 14.32 -44.44
CA LEU A 349 14.30 14.50 -44.25
C LEU A 349 14.91 15.48 -45.26
N ASN A 350 14.32 15.61 -46.45
CA ASN A 350 14.77 16.56 -47.46
C ASN A 350 14.01 17.91 -47.39
N ASN A 351 13.10 18.03 -46.41
CA ASN A 351 12.23 19.19 -46.17
C ASN A 351 11.29 19.52 -47.36
N ASP A 352 10.90 18.51 -48.13
CA ASP A 352 9.79 18.61 -49.09
C ASP A 352 8.48 18.95 -48.31
N PRO A 353 7.64 19.88 -48.81
CA PRO A 353 6.42 20.27 -48.12
C PRO A 353 5.36 19.16 -48.20
N GLU A 354 4.55 19.09 -47.15
CA GLU A 354 3.36 18.25 -47.11
C GLU A 354 2.37 18.62 -48.23
N SER A 355 1.76 17.60 -48.82
CA SER A 355 0.66 17.73 -49.78
C SER A 355 -0.59 16.97 -49.27
N ASP A 356 -1.18 16.09 -50.09
CA ASP A 356 -2.45 15.42 -49.83
C ASP A 356 -2.27 14.17 -48.96
N SER A 357 -1.83 14.37 -47.72
CA SER A 357 -1.77 13.30 -46.71
C SER A 357 -3.15 12.67 -46.52
N ARG A 358 -3.18 11.34 -46.47
CA ARG A 358 -4.42 10.56 -46.40
C ARG A 358 -4.75 10.16 -44.96
N TYR A 359 -6.03 10.10 -44.65
CA TYR A 359 -6.54 9.75 -43.32
C TYR A 359 -7.51 8.58 -43.40
N GLU A 360 -7.54 7.78 -42.35
CA GLU A 360 -8.56 6.74 -42.18
C GLU A 360 -8.95 6.62 -40.71
N TRP A 361 -10.25 6.67 -40.45
CA TRP A 361 -10.84 6.30 -39.17
C TRP A 361 -11.48 4.93 -39.28
N SER A 362 -11.22 4.07 -38.31
CA SER A 362 -11.81 2.74 -38.23
C SER A 362 -12.33 2.45 -36.82
N VAL A 363 -13.58 2.02 -36.72
CA VAL A 363 -14.17 1.53 -35.45
C VAL A 363 -13.94 0.03 -35.37
N ILE A 364 -13.40 -0.45 -34.25
CA ILE A 364 -13.08 -1.85 -34.02
C ILE A 364 -14.09 -2.41 -33.01
N LYS A 365 -14.96 -3.30 -33.48
CA LYS A 365 -15.95 -4.01 -32.65
C LYS A 365 -15.64 -5.51 -32.71
N ASN A 366 -15.54 -6.18 -31.56
CA ASN A 366 -15.19 -7.61 -31.49
C ASN A 366 -13.95 -7.98 -32.32
N ASN A 367 -12.90 -7.14 -32.28
CA ASN A 367 -11.66 -7.27 -33.07
C ASN A 367 -11.82 -7.14 -34.59
N VAL A 368 -12.99 -6.73 -35.09
CA VAL A 368 -13.21 -6.44 -36.52
C VAL A 368 -13.19 -4.93 -36.72
N ALA A 369 -12.25 -4.44 -37.52
CA ALA A 369 -12.14 -3.04 -37.90
C ALA A 369 -13.09 -2.73 -39.08
N THR A 370 -13.85 -1.65 -38.98
CA THR A 370 -14.68 -1.10 -40.07
C THR A 370 -14.32 0.36 -40.28
N THR A 371 -13.93 0.72 -41.50
CA THR A 371 -13.63 2.11 -41.87
C THR A 371 -14.91 2.95 -41.82
N VAL A 372 -14.83 4.09 -41.14
CA VAL A 372 -15.97 4.99 -40.89
C VAL A 372 -15.77 6.41 -41.45
N SER A 373 -14.54 6.82 -41.71
CA SER A 373 -14.24 8.12 -42.33
C SER A 373 -12.86 8.12 -42.99
N SER A 374 -12.69 8.93 -44.04
CA SER A 374 -11.40 9.26 -44.66
C SER A 374 -10.97 10.71 -44.43
N ASP A 375 -11.75 11.46 -43.65
CA ASP A 375 -11.44 12.85 -43.30
C ASP A 375 -10.49 12.90 -42.10
N ARG A 376 -9.80 14.03 -41.92
CA ARG A 376 -8.96 14.26 -40.74
C ARG A 376 -9.77 14.27 -39.43
N THR A 377 -11.08 14.43 -39.52
CA THR A 377 -11.99 14.45 -38.38
C THR A 377 -13.11 13.43 -38.53
N TYR A 378 -13.64 12.94 -37.42
CA TYR A 378 -14.74 12.00 -37.41
C TYR A 378 -15.70 12.27 -36.25
N THR A 379 -17.00 12.36 -36.52
CA THR A 379 -18.02 12.41 -35.46
C THR A 379 -18.40 10.99 -35.09
N LEU A 380 -17.98 10.54 -33.91
CA LEU A 380 -18.22 9.20 -33.41
C LEU A 380 -19.73 8.94 -33.29
N GLN A 381 -20.24 7.80 -33.75
CA GLN A 381 -21.67 7.52 -33.66
C GLN A 381 -22.01 6.92 -32.30
N VAL A 382 -23.23 7.17 -31.80
CA VAL A 382 -23.70 6.56 -30.54
C VAL A 382 -23.70 5.02 -30.64
N SER A 383 -23.92 4.47 -31.83
CA SER A 383 -23.85 3.03 -32.10
C SER A 383 -22.43 2.45 -32.10
N ASP A 384 -21.38 3.29 -32.02
CA ASP A 384 -19.98 2.86 -31.90
C ASP A 384 -19.54 2.61 -30.46
N GLU A 385 -20.27 3.16 -29.49
CA GLU A 385 -20.07 2.85 -28.08
C GLU A 385 -20.36 1.37 -27.80
N GLY A 386 -19.56 0.77 -26.93
CA GLY A 386 -19.74 -0.62 -26.53
C GLY A 386 -18.54 -1.16 -25.77
N LYS A 387 -18.80 -2.19 -24.96
CA LYS A 387 -17.77 -2.84 -24.16
C LYS A 387 -16.61 -3.32 -25.03
N GLY A 388 -15.43 -2.73 -24.82
CA GLY A 388 -14.20 -3.11 -25.51
C GLY A 388 -14.10 -2.65 -26.97
N ASN A 389 -15.04 -1.81 -27.43
CA ASN A 389 -14.93 -1.17 -28.73
C ASN A 389 -13.78 -0.16 -28.71
N LYS A 390 -13.08 -0.05 -29.83
CA LYS A 390 -11.93 0.87 -30.00
C LYS A 390 -12.13 1.74 -31.22
N ILE A 391 -11.50 2.91 -31.22
CA ILE A 391 -11.38 3.79 -32.37
C ILE A 391 -9.92 3.83 -32.81
N ARG A 392 -9.69 3.72 -34.12
CA ARG A 392 -8.36 3.81 -34.72
C ARG A 392 -8.33 4.98 -35.70
N PHE A 393 -7.29 5.80 -35.58
CA PHE A 393 -6.94 6.82 -36.56
C PHE A 393 -5.63 6.41 -37.24
N CYS A 394 -5.62 6.41 -38.56
CA CYS A 394 -4.44 6.17 -39.37
C CYS A 394 -4.17 7.38 -40.27
N VAL A 395 -2.90 7.71 -40.44
CA VAL A 395 -2.43 8.77 -41.36
C VAL A 395 -1.31 8.24 -42.24
N THR A 396 -1.40 8.55 -43.53
CA THR A 396 -0.34 8.30 -44.51
C THR A 396 0.16 9.65 -45.02
N PRO A 397 1.36 10.09 -44.63
CA PRO A 397 1.88 11.39 -45.03
C PRO A 397 2.27 11.37 -46.52
N VAL A 398 2.03 12.47 -47.23
CA VAL A 398 2.32 12.59 -48.67
C VAL A 398 3.02 13.91 -48.95
N ASN A 399 3.97 13.89 -49.88
CA ASN A 399 4.59 15.08 -50.44
C ASN A 399 4.36 15.11 -51.98
N ALA A 400 4.88 16.10 -52.70
CA ALA A 400 4.65 16.22 -54.15
C ALA A 400 5.23 15.08 -55.00
N LYS A 401 6.13 14.25 -54.45
CA LYS A 401 6.92 13.24 -55.18
C LYS A 401 6.67 11.81 -54.67
N GLU A 402 6.43 11.64 -53.38
CA GLU A 402 6.51 10.38 -52.66
C GLU A 402 5.43 10.26 -51.57
N GLN A 403 5.09 9.02 -51.22
CA GLN A 403 4.17 8.65 -50.14
C GLN A 403 4.94 7.93 -49.03
N GLY A 404 4.67 8.31 -47.78
CA GLY A 404 5.22 7.65 -46.60
C GLY A 404 4.50 6.37 -46.18
N ASN A 405 4.96 5.80 -45.07
CA ASN A 405 4.28 4.68 -44.43
C ASN A 405 3.06 5.17 -43.63
N THR A 406 2.03 4.32 -43.55
CA THR A 406 0.85 4.59 -42.71
C THR A 406 1.19 4.39 -41.24
N GLU A 407 0.90 5.39 -40.43
CA GLU A 407 1.01 5.34 -38.98
C GLU A 407 -0.38 5.36 -38.35
N CYS A 408 -0.63 4.50 -37.37
CA CYS A 408 -1.94 4.34 -36.74
C CYS A 408 -1.87 4.42 -35.22
N VAL A 409 -2.85 5.08 -34.61
CA VAL A 409 -3.10 5.10 -33.17
C VAL A 409 -4.47 4.47 -32.89
N THR A 410 -4.58 3.67 -31.83
CA THR A 410 -5.83 3.01 -31.45
C THR A 410 -6.12 3.25 -29.98
N GLU A 411 -7.32 3.69 -29.66
CA GLU A 411 -7.74 4.03 -28.31
C GLU A 411 -9.10 3.41 -27.98
N ASP A 412 -9.37 3.20 -26.69
CA ASP A 412 -10.66 2.68 -26.25
C ASP A 412 -11.75 3.76 -26.41
N ILE A 413 -12.88 3.37 -26.99
CA ILE A 413 -14.08 4.21 -26.99
C ILE A 413 -14.62 4.24 -25.57
N ALA A 414 -15.12 5.40 -25.15
CA ALA A 414 -15.58 5.57 -23.79
C ALA A 414 -16.74 4.62 -23.46
N TRP A 415 -16.54 3.80 -22.42
CA TRP A 415 -17.47 2.78 -21.97
C TRP A 415 -17.41 2.63 -20.46
N PHE A 416 -18.56 2.34 -19.85
CA PHE A 416 -18.70 2.20 -18.41
C PHE A 416 -19.44 0.90 -18.05
N GLU A 417 -18.93 0.16 -17.08
CA GLU A 417 -19.60 -1.00 -16.48
C GLU A 417 -19.80 -0.83 -14.97
N GLY A 418 -21.06 -0.93 -14.52
CA GLY A 418 -21.37 -1.06 -13.11
C GLY A 418 -21.08 -2.48 -12.64
N HIS A 419 -20.46 -2.62 -11.47
CA HIS A 419 -20.24 -3.89 -10.77
C HIS A 419 -20.99 -3.89 -9.42
N GLY A 420 -21.38 -5.06 -8.93
CA GLY A 420 -21.95 -5.23 -7.59
C GLY A 420 -23.40 -5.70 -7.63
N GLN A 421 -24.23 -5.15 -6.74
CA GLN A 421 -25.61 -5.63 -6.55
C GLN A 421 -26.66 -4.51 -6.50
N LEU A 422 -27.74 -4.62 -7.28
CA LEU A 422 -28.87 -3.66 -7.29
C LEU A 422 -30.02 -4.09 -6.35
N ILE A 423 -29.69 -4.37 -5.09
CA ILE A 423 -30.66 -4.75 -4.03
C ILE A 423 -30.41 -3.93 -2.78
N GLU A 424 -31.35 -3.98 -1.83
CA GLU A 424 -31.17 -3.44 -0.48
C GLU A 424 -29.88 -3.99 0.16
N GLY A 425 -29.07 -3.11 0.75
CA GLY A 425 -27.72 -3.39 1.23
C GLY A 425 -26.63 -3.45 0.14
N GLY A 426 -27.02 -3.41 -1.13
CA GLY A 426 -26.11 -3.50 -2.28
C GLY A 426 -25.31 -2.21 -2.53
N VAL A 427 -24.22 -2.36 -3.28
CA VAL A 427 -23.37 -1.25 -3.75
C VAL A 427 -23.11 -1.44 -5.23
N ILE A 428 -23.20 -0.35 -6.00
CA ILE A 428 -22.77 -0.29 -7.40
C ILE A 428 -21.43 0.43 -7.45
N THR A 429 -20.41 -0.26 -7.95
CA THR A 429 -19.06 0.30 -8.16
C THR A 429 -18.82 0.49 -9.64
N PRO A 430 -18.40 1.69 -10.08
CA PRO A 430 -18.24 1.94 -11.49
C PRO A 430 -16.85 1.62 -12.04
N HIS A 431 -16.79 1.05 -13.25
CA HIS A 431 -15.56 0.78 -13.98
C HIS A 431 -15.57 1.45 -15.36
N LEU A 432 -14.71 2.46 -15.52
CA LEU A 432 -14.61 3.27 -16.74
C LEU A 432 -13.48 2.77 -17.64
N SER A 433 -13.69 2.87 -18.95
CA SER A 433 -12.67 2.65 -19.99
C SER A 433 -12.82 3.71 -21.07
N GLY A 434 -11.73 4.26 -21.59
CA GLY A 434 -11.77 5.24 -22.71
C GLY A 434 -12.34 6.63 -22.37
N TYR A 435 -12.74 6.90 -21.12
CA TYR A 435 -13.21 8.21 -20.67
C TYR A 435 -12.07 9.25 -20.76
N PRO A 436 -12.37 10.51 -21.13
CA PRO A 436 -11.40 11.61 -21.08
C PRO A 436 -11.09 11.97 -19.63
N ASP A 437 -10.10 12.84 -19.43
CA ASP A 437 -9.91 13.46 -18.13
C ASP A 437 -11.13 14.30 -17.75
N PHE A 438 -11.61 14.14 -16.52
CA PHE A 438 -12.80 14.83 -15.99
C PHE A 438 -12.53 15.32 -14.56
N LYS A 439 -13.21 16.40 -14.18
CA LYS A 439 -13.00 17.09 -12.90
C LYS A 439 -13.92 16.60 -11.80
N LEU A 440 -15.12 16.17 -12.16
CA LEU A 440 -16.05 15.59 -11.21
C LEU A 440 -16.88 14.48 -11.81
N SER A 441 -17.47 13.70 -10.92
CA SER A 441 -18.49 12.72 -11.25
C SER A 441 -19.62 12.74 -10.25
N TYR A 442 -20.79 12.31 -10.71
CA TYR A 442 -21.98 12.19 -9.88
C TYR A 442 -22.97 11.19 -10.46
N TRP A 443 -23.88 10.71 -9.63
CA TRP A 443 -24.95 9.82 -10.03
C TRP A 443 -26.24 10.62 -10.22
N MET A 444 -27.01 10.25 -11.24
CA MET A 444 -28.31 10.86 -11.52
C MET A 444 -29.35 9.78 -11.80
N SER A 445 -30.60 10.05 -11.44
CA SER A 445 -31.73 9.22 -11.80
C SER A 445 -32.53 9.82 -12.94
N ALA A 446 -33.21 8.98 -13.72
CA ALA A 446 -34.23 9.45 -14.64
C ALA A 446 -35.57 9.85 -13.96
N SER A 447 -35.66 9.79 -12.62
CA SER A 447 -36.83 10.25 -11.87
C SER A 447 -36.99 11.76 -11.95
N LYS A 448 -38.17 12.25 -12.36
CA LYS A 448 -38.49 13.69 -12.34
C LYS A 448 -38.90 14.23 -10.97
N MET A 449 -38.98 13.39 -9.95
CA MET A 449 -39.27 13.83 -8.58
C MET A 449 -38.06 14.44 -7.87
N ILE A 450 -36.87 13.98 -8.25
CA ILE A 450 -35.60 14.48 -7.71
C ILE A 450 -34.69 14.71 -8.90
N THR A 451 -34.38 15.98 -9.16
CA THR A 451 -33.37 16.36 -10.14
C THR A 451 -31.98 16.44 -9.54
N SER A 452 -31.80 16.28 -8.23
CA SER A 452 -30.51 16.45 -7.56
C SER A 452 -29.52 15.33 -7.87
N ALA A 453 -28.28 15.70 -8.17
CA ALA A 453 -27.13 14.80 -8.25
C ALA A 453 -26.85 14.13 -6.89
N MET A 454 -26.32 12.90 -6.92
CA MET A 454 -25.96 12.13 -5.73
C MET A 454 -24.54 11.60 -5.80
N GLU A 455 -23.96 11.30 -4.62
CA GLU A 455 -22.59 10.76 -4.48
C GLU A 455 -21.56 11.55 -5.28
N LEU A 456 -21.61 12.88 -5.18
CA LEU A 456 -20.70 13.79 -5.88
C LEU A 456 -19.25 13.54 -5.45
N ASP A 457 -18.36 13.48 -6.43
CA ASP A 457 -16.91 13.46 -6.23
C ASP A 457 -16.26 14.54 -7.10
N PHE A 458 -15.62 15.51 -6.46
CA PHE A 458 -14.89 16.62 -7.08
C PHE A 458 -13.40 16.30 -7.25
N THR A 459 -13.02 15.03 -7.08
CA THR A 459 -11.64 14.61 -7.28
C THR A 459 -11.44 14.22 -8.75
N ASP A 460 -10.45 14.83 -9.39
CA ASP A 460 -10.07 14.54 -10.78
C ASP A 460 -10.03 13.03 -11.05
N ASN A 461 -10.75 12.61 -12.10
CA ASN A 461 -10.80 11.23 -12.59
C ASN A 461 -11.25 10.18 -11.54
N LYS A 462 -12.01 10.57 -10.51
CA LYS A 462 -12.56 9.65 -9.51
C LYS A 462 -14.07 9.57 -9.58
N VAL A 463 -14.56 8.37 -9.29
CA VAL A 463 -15.99 8.09 -9.15
C VAL A 463 -16.27 7.34 -7.87
N LYS A 464 -17.23 7.84 -7.09
CA LYS A 464 -17.71 7.17 -5.89
C LYS A 464 -18.68 6.03 -6.24
N PRO A 465 -18.53 4.86 -5.60
CA PRO A 465 -19.58 3.85 -5.60
C PRO A 465 -20.86 4.39 -4.97
N VAL A 466 -22.01 3.93 -5.46
CA VAL A 466 -23.32 4.30 -4.90
C VAL A 466 -23.90 3.14 -4.10
N SER A 467 -24.24 3.39 -2.83
CA SER A 467 -24.90 2.42 -1.96
C SER A 467 -26.40 2.51 -2.13
N VAL A 468 -27.07 1.37 -2.41
CA VAL A 468 -28.50 1.32 -2.71
C VAL A 468 -29.35 1.86 -1.56
N ASP A 469 -28.95 1.61 -0.30
CA ASP A 469 -29.71 2.05 0.87
C ASP A 469 -29.58 3.53 1.20
N LYS A 470 -28.50 4.18 0.73
CA LYS A 470 -28.29 5.61 0.91
C LYS A 470 -29.13 6.45 -0.05
N LEU A 471 -29.64 5.83 -1.10
CA LEU A 471 -30.41 6.54 -2.11
C LEU A 471 -31.81 6.85 -1.58
N ALA A 472 -32.24 8.10 -1.80
CA ALA A 472 -33.63 8.45 -1.55
C ALA A 472 -34.53 7.54 -2.40
N PRO A 473 -35.63 6.98 -1.87
CA PRO A 473 -36.43 6.04 -2.67
C PRO A 473 -37.07 6.68 -3.91
N SER A 474 -37.33 7.99 -3.86
CA SER A 474 -37.75 8.81 -5.02
C SER A 474 -36.64 9.03 -6.06
N PHE A 475 -35.39 8.72 -5.74
CA PHE A 475 -34.27 8.71 -6.69
C PHE A 475 -34.36 7.45 -7.55
N ASN A 476 -34.32 6.23 -7.03
CA ASN A 476 -34.07 5.04 -7.89
C ASN A 476 -35.06 3.88 -7.79
N ASN A 477 -36.19 4.02 -7.11
CA ASN A 477 -37.16 2.92 -7.07
C ASN A 477 -37.88 2.79 -8.42
N LEU A 478 -37.48 1.78 -9.21
CA LEU A 478 -37.92 1.52 -10.59
C LEU A 478 -37.52 2.56 -11.65
N TYR A 479 -36.50 3.38 -11.35
CA TYR A 479 -35.90 4.29 -12.33
C TYR A 479 -34.51 3.83 -12.73
N PRO A 480 -34.14 3.96 -14.01
CA PRO A 480 -32.76 3.78 -14.43
C PRO A 480 -31.88 4.87 -13.83
N VAL A 481 -30.66 4.48 -13.48
CA VAL A 481 -29.64 5.36 -12.91
C VAL A 481 -28.57 5.57 -13.95
N SER A 482 -28.01 6.78 -14.01
CA SER A 482 -26.87 7.11 -14.85
C SER A 482 -25.69 7.56 -14.00
N LEU A 483 -24.50 7.20 -14.45
CA LEU A 483 -23.27 7.85 -14.01
C LEU A 483 -22.98 9.01 -14.95
N CYS A 484 -22.73 10.19 -14.39
CA CYS A 484 -22.35 11.39 -15.12
C CYS A 484 -20.93 11.81 -14.74
N ILE A 485 -20.19 12.34 -15.71
CA ILE A 485 -18.93 13.04 -15.51
C ILE A 485 -19.04 14.46 -16.08
N SER A 486 -18.35 15.41 -15.45
CA SER A 486 -18.15 16.76 -16.01
C SER A 486 -16.67 17.05 -16.21
N LEU A 487 -16.38 17.76 -17.31
CA LEU A 487 -15.04 18.27 -17.62
C LEU A 487 -14.68 19.52 -16.80
N ASP A 488 -15.65 20.10 -16.09
CA ASP A 488 -15.51 21.26 -15.23
C ASP A 488 -15.99 20.97 -13.78
N GLU A 489 -16.02 22.00 -12.93
CA GLU A 489 -16.44 21.89 -11.53
C GLU A 489 -17.96 22.08 -11.32
N GLU A 490 -18.72 22.23 -12.41
CA GLU A 490 -20.16 22.40 -12.39
C GLU A 490 -20.88 21.06 -12.67
N ILE A 491 -22.12 20.96 -12.20
CA ILE A 491 -22.92 19.74 -12.32
C ILE A 491 -24.17 20.00 -13.15
N GLN A 492 -24.61 18.97 -13.87
CA GLN A 492 -25.81 18.97 -14.70
C GLN A 492 -25.75 19.98 -15.85
N ASN A 493 -24.55 20.21 -16.37
CA ASN A 493 -24.35 21.02 -17.55
C ASN A 493 -24.74 20.24 -18.82
N SER A 494 -25.02 20.96 -19.90
CA SER A 494 -25.47 20.33 -21.16
C SER A 494 -24.40 19.48 -21.85
N ASP A 495 -23.14 19.69 -21.49
CA ASP A 495 -21.96 18.97 -21.96
C ASP A 495 -21.54 17.82 -21.02
N ASP A 496 -22.24 17.64 -19.90
CA ASP A 496 -22.00 16.51 -19.00
C ASP A 496 -22.32 15.18 -19.68
N ILE A 497 -21.47 14.20 -19.40
CA ILE A 497 -21.53 12.91 -20.09
C ILE A 497 -22.15 11.88 -19.16
N CYS A 498 -23.46 11.69 -19.33
CA CYS A 498 -24.26 10.75 -18.55
C CYS A 498 -24.49 9.43 -19.29
N ARG A 499 -24.30 8.29 -18.62
CA ARG A 499 -24.57 6.95 -19.16
C ARG A 499 -25.38 6.10 -18.19
N GLU A 500 -26.49 5.55 -18.69
CA GLU A 500 -27.36 4.64 -17.95
C GLU A 500 -26.61 3.37 -17.56
N VAL A 501 -26.76 2.94 -16.31
CA VAL A 501 -26.24 1.67 -15.82
C VAL A 501 -27.00 0.53 -16.49
N LYS A 502 -26.27 -0.31 -17.21
CA LYS A 502 -26.82 -1.53 -17.82
C LYS A 502 -26.45 -2.77 -17.03
N SER A 503 -27.35 -3.76 -17.02
CA SER A 503 -27.09 -5.07 -16.46
C SER A 503 -25.99 -5.77 -17.23
N ASN A 504 -25.18 -6.54 -16.50
CA ASN A 504 -24.08 -7.30 -17.05
C ASN A 504 -23.72 -8.44 -16.08
N VAL A 505 -22.78 -9.30 -16.44
CA VAL A 505 -22.40 -10.46 -15.62
C VAL A 505 -21.78 -10.09 -14.26
N LYS A 506 -21.33 -8.85 -14.07
CA LYS A 506 -20.76 -8.31 -12.84
C LYS A 506 -21.72 -7.42 -12.04
N LEU A 507 -22.83 -6.98 -12.63
CA LEU A 507 -23.91 -6.29 -11.95
C LEU A 507 -25.10 -7.24 -11.79
N THR A 508 -25.21 -7.81 -10.59
CA THR A 508 -26.18 -8.85 -10.29
C THR A 508 -27.34 -8.32 -9.48
N ALA A 509 -28.50 -8.98 -9.59
CA ALA A 509 -29.74 -8.53 -8.96
C ALA A 509 -30.17 -7.12 -9.44
N GLY A 510 -31.42 -6.75 -9.19
CA GLY A 510 -32.08 -5.62 -9.87
C GLY A 510 -33.22 -6.11 -10.77
N MET A 511 -34.19 -5.24 -11.01
CA MET A 511 -35.39 -5.58 -11.75
C MET A 511 -35.27 -5.13 -13.19
N ILE A 512 -35.52 -6.06 -14.12
CA ILE A 512 -35.75 -5.70 -15.52
C ILE A 512 -37.10 -5.00 -15.58
N PHE A 513 -37.08 -3.72 -15.92
CA PHE A 513 -38.29 -2.91 -16.06
C PHE A 513 -38.65 -2.64 -17.53
N ASP A 514 -37.80 -3.09 -18.46
CA ASP A 514 -38.02 -3.01 -19.90
C ASP A 514 -37.68 -4.36 -20.53
N ASN A 515 -38.69 -5.13 -20.94
CA ASN A 515 -38.44 -6.43 -21.57
C ASN A 515 -38.07 -6.31 -23.07
N SER A 516 -38.21 -5.12 -23.66
CA SER A 516 -37.73 -4.85 -25.02
C SER A 516 -36.21 -4.64 -25.04
N ASP A 517 -35.65 -4.12 -23.96
CA ASP A 517 -34.22 -4.07 -23.68
C ASP A 517 -33.92 -4.61 -22.27
N LYS A 518 -33.66 -5.92 -22.19
CA LYS A 518 -33.36 -6.63 -20.93
C LYS A 518 -32.07 -6.16 -20.23
N THR A 519 -31.26 -5.32 -20.88
CA THR A 519 -30.09 -4.71 -20.25
C THR A 519 -30.46 -3.56 -19.34
N ARG A 520 -31.68 -3.02 -19.46
CA ARG A 520 -32.18 -1.93 -18.60
C ARG A 520 -32.67 -2.50 -17.29
N VAL A 521 -31.96 -2.14 -16.24
CA VAL A 521 -32.28 -2.55 -14.88
C VAL A 521 -32.46 -1.34 -13.99
N ALA A 522 -33.40 -1.46 -13.07
CA ALA A 522 -33.65 -0.48 -12.04
C ALA A 522 -33.57 -1.14 -10.66
N MET A 523 -33.34 -0.33 -9.64
CA MET A 523 -33.39 -0.80 -8.27
C MET A 523 -34.85 -1.10 -7.89
N ASN A 524 -35.07 -2.20 -7.17
CA ASN A 524 -36.38 -2.56 -6.65
C ASN A 524 -36.38 -2.44 -5.12
N TYR A 525 -36.19 -1.20 -4.66
CA TYR A 525 -36.02 -0.87 -3.25
C TYR A 525 -37.33 -1.07 -2.47
N LYS A 526 -37.24 -1.70 -1.30
CA LYS A 526 -38.37 -1.97 -0.38
C LYS A 526 -39.61 -2.54 -1.07
N ARG A 527 -39.45 -3.54 -1.94
CA ARG A 527 -40.56 -4.22 -2.63
C ARG A 527 -41.67 -4.68 -1.69
N GLU A 528 -41.29 -5.04 -0.46
CA GLU A 528 -42.17 -5.44 0.62
C GLU A 528 -41.79 -4.68 1.89
N VAL A 529 -42.79 -4.30 2.69
CA VAL A 529 -42.61 -3.69 4.01
C VAL A 529 -43.33 -4.50 5.07
N LYS A 530 -42.73 -4.57 6.26
CA LYS A 530 -43.36 -5.16 7.44
C LYS A 530 -44.06 -4.06 8.22
N VAL A 531 -45.33 -4.28 8.53
CA VAL A 531 -46.15 -3.36 9.31
C VAL A 531 -46.82 -4.07 10.47
N THR A 532 -47.20 -3.31 11.49
CA THR A 532 -47.94 -3.84 12.64
C THR A 532 -49.23 -3.05 12.81
N VAL A 533 -50.36 -3.70 12.53
CA VAL A 533 -51.69 -3.11 12.65
C VAL A 533 -52.45 -3.84 13.74
N SER A 534 -52.88 -3.11 14.78
CA SER A 534 -53.65 -3.66 15.90
C SER A 534 -52.99 -4.90 16.54
N GLY A 535 -51.65 -4.87 16.69
CA GLY A 535 -50.85 -5.95 17.30
C GLY A 535 -50.56 -7.14 16.38
N LYS A 536 -51.09 -7.16 15.15
CA LYS A 536 -50.79 -8.21 14.15
C LYS A 536 -49.76 -7.71 13.16
N LYS A 537 -48.80 -8.58 12.81
CA LYS A 537 -47.74 -8.27 11.85
C LYS A 537 -48.15 -8.72 10.45
N TYR A 538 -47.94 -7.82 9.49
CA TYR A 538 -48.23 -8.08 8.09
C TYR A 538 -47.04 -7.72 7.21
N ARG A 539 -46.98 -8.36 6.06
CA ARG A 539 -46.12 -8.00 4.93
C ARG A 539 -46.98 -7.38 3.84
N ILE A 540 -46.71 -6.13 3.51
CA ILE A 540 -47.38 -5.42 2.43
C ILE A 540 -46.42 -5.33 1.25
N ARG A 541 -46.87 -5.71 0.07
CA ARG A 541 -46.13 -5.52 -1.18
C ARG A 541 -46.70 -4.38 -1.98
N ARG A 542 -45.80 -3.59 -2.58
CA ARG A 542 -46.20 -2.54 -3.50
C ARG A 542 -46.94 -3.11 -4.71
N PRO A 543 -47.71 -2.28 -5.42
CA PRO A 543 -48.27 -2.65 -6.70
C PRO A 543 -47.21 -3.20 -7.66
N TYR A 544 -47.58 -4.27 -8.37
CA TYR A 544 -46.70 -4.96 -9.30
C TYR A 544 -46.53 -4.17 -10.58
N THR A 545 -45.35 -4.26 -11.16
CA THR A 545 -45.16 -3.89 -12.56
C THR A 545 -45.64 -5.02 -13.47
N TRP A 546 -45.94 -4.66 -14.71
CA TRP A 546 -46.24 -5.60 -15.78
C TRP A 546 -45.04 -6.53 -16.06
N GLU A 547 -43.84 -6.00 -15.93
CA GLU A 547 -42.60 -6.74 -16.14
C GLU A 547 -42.39 -7.78 -15.04
N GLU A 548 -42.64 -7.45 -13.76
CA GLU A 548 -42.61 -8.43 -12.67
C GLU A 548 -43.62 -9.57 -12.89
N PHE A 549 -44.80 -9.26 -13.42
CA PHE A 549 -45.82 -10.25 -13.74
C PHE A 549 -45.36 -11.24 -14.82
N LYS A 550 -44.69 -10.74 -15.85
CA LYS A 550 -44.08 -11.54 -16.92
C LYS A 550 -42.88 -12.35 -16.45
N GLU A 551 -42.04 -11.78 -15.58
CA GLU A 551 -40.90 -12.48 -14.99
C GLU A 551 -41.36 -13.70 -14.17
N LEU A 552 -42.48 -13.58 -13.46
CA LEU A 552 -43.12 -14.68 -12.74
C LEU A 552 -43.82 -15.71 -13.66
N ASN A 553 -43.80 -15.53 -14.99
CA ASN A 553 -44.54 -16.32 -15.98
C ASN A 553 -46.06 -16.38 -15.74
N MET A 554 -46.62 -15.40 -15.04
CA MET A 554 -48.03 -15.38 -14.69
C MET A 554 -48.91 -14.88 -15.84
N ASP A 555 -48.32 -14.21 -16.83
CA ASP A 555 -48.98 -13.74 -18.06
C ASP A 555 -49.44 -14.88 -18.98
N LYS A 556 -48.86 -16.07 -18.82
CA LYS A 556 -49.24 -17.29 -19.53
C LYS A 556 -50.29 -18.11 -18.79
N ASP A 557 -50.61 -17.74 -17.55
CA ASP A 557 -51.55 -18.48 -16.74
C ASP A 557 -53.00 -18.12 -17.14
N PRO A 558 -53.82 -19.11 -17.57
CA PRO A 558 -55.19 -18.83 -17.98
C PRO A 558 -56.06 -18.29 -16.83
N GLY A 559 -55.67 -18.52 -15.56
CA GLY A 559 -56.32 -17.99 -14.38
C GLY A 559 -56.22 -16.46 -14.23
N PHE A 560 -55.32 -15.81 -14.98
CA PHE A 560 -55.05 -14.37 -14.89
C PHE A 560 -55.29 -13.62 -16.22
N SER A 561 -56.22 -14.10 -17.04
CA SER A 561 -56.54 -13.57 -18.37
C SER A 561 -56.98 -12.09 -18.43
N SER A 562 -57.40 -11.47 -17.33
CA SER A 562 -57.74 -10.03 -17.31
C SER A 562 -56.52 -9.12 -17.15
N ALA A 563 -55.35 -9.69 -16.84
CA ALA A 563 -54.12 -8.95 -16.61
C ALA A 563 -53.78 -8.06 -17.80
N GLU A 564 -53.49 -6.79 -17.54
CA GLU A 564 -53.05 -5.86 -18.57
C GLU A 564 -52.04 -4.82 -18.04
N PRO A 565 -51.18 -4.28 -18.91
CA PRO A 565 -50.31 -3.17 -18.56
C PRO A 565 -51.11 -1.86 -18.52
N SER A 566 -50.89 -1.10 -17.46
CA SER A 566 -51.23 0.32 -17.38
C SER A 566 -50.00 1.15 -17.75
N ILE A 567 -50.15 2.02 -18.75
CA ILE A 567 -49.06 2.91 -19.15
C ILE A 567 -48.98 4.03 -18.13
N ILE A 568 -47.86 4.11 -17.44
CA ILE A 568 -47.51 5.24 -16.59
C ILE A 568 -46.48 6.05 -17.38
N LEU A 569 -46.89 7.19 -17.92
CA LEU A 569 -46.02 8.05 -18.72
C LEU A 569 -45.26 9.02 -17.82
N ASP A 570 -43.94 8.95 -17.88
CA ASP A 570 -43.08 10.11 -17.64
C ASP A 570 -42.18 10.31 -18.86
N ALA A 571 -42.00 11.54 -19.31
CA ALA A 571 -41.67 11.96 -20.70
C ALA A 571 -40.36 11.44 -21.35
N SER A 572 -39.74 10.39 -20.83
CA SER A 572 -38.60 9.68 -21.44
C SER A 572 -38.52 8.19 -21.07
N ASN A 573 -39.30 7.71 -20.08
CA ASN A 573 -39.23 6.33 -19.58
C ASN A 573 -40.63 5.80 -19.22
N VAL A 574 -40.93 4.56 -19.65
CA VAL A 574 -42.23 3.93 -19.46
C VAL A 574 -42.07 2.74 -18.51
N VAL A 575 -42.48 2.90 -17.25
CA VAL A 575 -42.75 1.76 -16.37
C VAL A 575 -44.21 1.38 -16.53
N LYS A 576 -44.52 0.09 -16.70
CA LYS A 576 -45.91 -0.36 -16.85
C LYS A 576 -46.39 -0.96 -15.53
N GLY A 577 -47.48 -0.41 -14.97
CA GLY A 577 -48.12 -1.00 -13.79
C GLY A 577 -49.01 -2.19 -14.19
N LEU A 578 -49.24 -3.15 -13.30
CA LEU A 578 -50.16 -4.27 -13.52
C LEU A 578 -51.59 -3.90 -13.07
N LYS A 579 -52.58 -4.18 -13.93
CA LYS A 579 -54.01 -4.12 -13.58
C LYS A 579 -54.72 -5.45 -13.82
N MET A 580 -55.68 -5.77 -12.97
CA MET A 580 -56.52 -6.97 -13.05
C MET A 580 -57.94 -6.69 -12.54
N THR A 581 -58.89 -7.56 -12.85
CA THR A 581 -60.19 -7.56 -12.17
C THR A 581 -60.04 -7.86 -10.68
N PRO A 582 -60.93 -7.37 -9.80
CA PRO A 582 -60.83 -7.56 -8.35
C PRO A 582 -60.62 -9.02 -7.92
N LYS A 583 -61.33 -9.95 -8.57
CA LYS A 583 -61.21 -11.38 -8.28
C LYS A 583 -59.84 -11.94 -8.64
N GLN A 584 -59.37 -11.68 -9.87
CA GLN A 584 -58.07 -12.18 -10.31
C GLN A 584 -56.90 -11.53 -9.55
N ALA A 585 -57.02 -10.25 -9.16
CA ALA A 585 -56.05 -9.58 -8.29
C ALA A 585 -55.94 -10.28 -6.92
N ASN A 586 -57.07 -10.60 -6.29
CA ASN A 586 -57.09 -11.35 -5.03
C ASN A 586 -56.51 -12.75 -5.18
N ASP A 587 -56.91 -13.48 -6.22
CA ASP A 587 -56.44 -14.84 -6.48
C ASP A 587 -54.94 -14.86 -6.77
N PHE A 588 -54.44 -13.84 -7.47
CA PHE A 588 -53.00 -13.62 -7.67
C PHE A 588 -52.30 -13.43 -6.32
N CYS A 589 -52.73 -12.48 -5.49
CA CYS A 589 -52.09 -12.23 -4.20
C CYS A 589 -52.11 -13.45 -3.27
N LEU A 590 -53.25 -14.16 -3.20
CA LEU A 590 -53.37 -15.38 -2.40
C LEU A 590 -52.46 -16.49 -2.90
N ARG A 591 -52.39 -16.69 -4.22
CA ARG A 591 -51.54 -17.74 -4.80
C ARG A 591 -50.06 -17.43 -4.62
N THR A 592 -49.66 -16.16 -4.75
CA THR A 592 -48.25 -15.78 -4.70
C THR A 592 -47.75 -15.59 -3.26
N TYR A 593 -48.60 -15.14 -2.33
CA TYR A 593 -48.16 -14.73 -0.97
C TYR A 593 -48.99 -15.30 0.19
N GLY A 594 -50.10 -15.98 -0.09
CA GLY A 594 -51.01 -16.48 0.92
C GLY A 594 -52.00 -15.44 1.44
N ALA A 595 -52.75 -15.82 2.47
CA ALA A 595 -53.73 -14.94 3.10
C ALA A 595 -53.06 -13.73 3.79
N PRO A 596 -53.69 -12.54 3.79
CA PRO A 596 -55.09 -12.26 3.40
C PRO A 596 -55.37 -11.91 1.92
N GLY A 597 -54.38 -11.89 1.02
CA GLY A 597 -54.62 -11.61 -0.40
C GLY A 597 -54.48 -10.13 -0.75
N VAL A 598 -55.49 -9.52 -1.37
CA VAL A 598 -55.49 -8.06 -1.63
C VAL A 598 -55.66 -7.29 -0.31
N ILE A 599 -54.94 -6.18 -0.16
CA ILE A 599 -54.98 -5.32 1.05
C ILE A 599 -56.40 -4.75 1.31
N SER A 600 -56.75 -4.55 2.58
CA SER A 600 -58.00 -3.86 2.99
C SER A 600 -57.81 -2.34 3.13
N SER A 601 -58.89 -1.57 3.00
CA SER A 601 -58.84 -0.11 3.18
C SER A 601 -58.31 0.29 4.56
N ALA A 602 -58.75 -0.40 5.61
CA ALA A 602 -58.33 -0.11 6.99
C ALA A 602 -56.79 -0.20 7.17
N ILE A 603 -56.16 -1.24 6.63
CA ILE A 603 -54.71 -1.43 6.73
C ILE A 603 -54.00 -0.38 5.86
N ASN A 604 -54.51 -0.15 4.64
CA ASN A 604 -53.98 0.86 3.73
C ASN A 604 -53.92 2.27 4.37
N PHE A 605 -54.95 2.69 5.11
CA PHE A 605 -54.96 3.97 5.83
C PHE A 605 -54.04 4.02 7.03
N SER A 606 -54.05 2.96 7.85
CA SER A 606 -53.30 2.94 9.09
C SER A 606 -51.79 3.08 8.85
N ASP A 607 -51.28 2.46 7.78
CA ASP A 607 -49.87 2.45 7.41
C ASP A 607 -49.52 3.42 6.27
N GLY A 608 -50.51 4.12 5.69
CA GLY A 608 -50.29 5.17 4.70
C GLY A 608 -49.61 4.67 3.42
N VAL A 609 -50.01 3.49 2.95
CA VAL A 609 -49.46 2.86 1.75
C VAL A 609 -49.91 3.63 0.50
N ILE A 610 -51.19 4.01 0.40
CA ILE A 610 -51.81 4.69 -0.75
C ILE A 610 -52.91 5.69 -0.30
N PRO A 611 -52.97 6.93 -0.82
CA PRO A 611 -51.96 7.67 -1.56
C PRO A 611 -51.14 8.51 -0.56
N GLY A 612 -50.44 7.85 0.35
CA GLY A 612 -49.82 8.49 1.52
C GLY A 612 -48.29 8.43 1.57
N GLY A 613 -47.66 7.65 0.69
CA GLY A 613 -46.20 7.67 0.50
C GLY A 613 -45.34 7.29 1.70
N ARG A 614 -45.89 6.74 2.80
CA ARG A 614 -45.10 6.46 4.02
C ARG A 614 -43.97 5.47 3.80
N HIS A 615 -44.10 4.59 2.81
CA HIS A 615 -43.09 3.61 2.44
C HIS A 615 -42.21 4.04 1.26
N GLN A 616 -42.40 5.27 0.76
CA GLN A 616 -41.63 5.88 -0.33
C GLN A 616 -41.54 4.99 -1.58
N TRP A 617 -42.60 4.24 -1.87
CA TRP A 617 -42.75 3.49 -3.11
C TRP A 617 -42.95 4.44 -4.30
N PRO A 618 -42.70 3.99 -5.54
CA PRO A 618 -42.75 4.86 -6.71
C PRO A 618 -44.14 5.50 -6.82
N ILE A 619 -44.23 6.83 -6.76
CA ILE A 619 -45.53 7.51 -6.57
C ILE A 619 -46.53 7.07 -7.63
N TYR A 620 -46.08 6.91 -8.88
CA TYR A 620 -46.97 6.61 -9.98
C TYR A 620 -47.54 5.19 -9.93
N LEU A 621 -46.84 4.27 -9.27
CA LEU A 621 -47.41 2.96 -8.94
C LEU A 621 -48.43 3.05 -7.81
N THR A 622 -48.56 4.18 -7.11
CA THR A 622 -49.50 4.36 -6.00
C THR A 622 -50.59 5.40 -6.28
N THR A 623 -50.49 6.20 -7.34
CA THR A 623 -51.49 7.20 -7.73
C THR A 623 -52.53 6.68 -8.73
N GLN A 624 -52.43 5.43 -9.18
CA GLN A 624 -53.47 4.80 -9.98
C GLN A 624 -54.73 4.53 -9.13
N GLN A 625 -55.81 4.12 -9.78
CA GLN A 625 -56.98 3.59 -9.07
C GLN A 625 -56.70 2.15 -8.63
N PHE A 626 -56.82 1.88 -7.32
CA PHE A 626 -56.52 0.58 -6.71
C PHE A 626 -57.77 -0.11 -6.21
N VAL A 627 -57.80 -1.43 -6.27
CA VAL A 627 -58.82 -2.22 -5.58
C VAL A 627 -58.30 -2.70 -4.22
N THR A 628 -59.15 -2.60 -3.20
CA THR A 628 -58.94 -3.17 -1.86
C THR A 628 -60.03 -4.19 -1.55
N LYS A 629 -59.79 -5.07 -0.56
CA LYS A 629 -60.73 -6.10 -0.12
C LYS A 629 -61.06 -5.92 1.35
N GLU A 630 -62.33 -5.65 1.62
CA GLU A 630 -62.83 -5.40 2.97
C GLU A 630 -63.04 -6.70 3.76
N PRO A 631 -63.08 -6.65 5.11
CA PRO A 631 -63.28 -7.83 5.96
C PRO A 631 -64.56 -8.62 5.67
N ASP A 632 -65.59 -7.97 5.12
CA ASP A 632 -66.85 -8.60 4.68
C ASP A 632 -66.74 -9.28 3.30
N GLY A 633 -65.56 -9.24 2.68
CA GLY A 633 -65.25 -9.86 1.40
C GLY A 633 -65.55 -9.00 0.18
N LYS A 634 -66.09 -7.79 0.34
CA LYS A 634 -66.38 -6.88 -0.79
C LYS A 634 -65.14 -6.17 -1.28
N TYR A 635 -65.17 -5.77 -2.55
CA TYR A 635 -64.09 -5.01 -3.19
C TYR A 635 -64.48 -3.55 -3.38
N VAL A 636 -63.58 -2.62 -3.06
CA VAL A 636 -63.79 -1.17 -3.18
C VAL A 636 -62.58 -0.48 -3.83
N VAL A 637 -62.77 0.70 -4.43
CA VAL A 637 -61.73 1.42 -5.21
C VAL A 637 -61.36 2.80 -4.67
N ASP A 638 -62.23 3.41 -3.88
CA ASP A 638 -61.90 4.55 -3.05
C ASP A 638 -61.90 4.03 -1.62
N SER A 639 -60.72 3.92 -1.02
CA SER A 639 -60.63 3.42 0.34
C SER A 639 -61.31 4.38 1.33
N ASN A 640 -61.36 5.69 1.06
CA ASN A 640 -61.91 6.70 1.96
C ASN A 640 -63.43 6.73 1.89
N GLU A 641 -63.96 6.62 0.66
CA GLU A 641 -65.40 6.75 0.38
C GLU A 641 -66.11 5.39 0.22
N TYR A 642 -65.39 4.27 0.34
CA TYR A 642 -65.90 2.89 0.22
C TYR A 642 -66.70 2.63 -1.06
N VAL A 643 -66.25 3.21 -2.18
CA VAL A 643 -66.94 3.07 -3.48
C VAL A 643 -66.80 1.62 -3.99
N PRO A 644 -67.91 0.88 -4.23
CA PRO A 644 -67.86 -0.50 -4.70
C PRO A 644 -67.11 -0.64 -6.03
N ALA A 645 -66.19 -1.60 -6.09
CA ALA A 645 -65.44 -1.90 -7.30
C ALA A 645 -66.34 -2.56 -8.35
N LYS A 646 -66.30 -2.08 -9.59
CA LYS A 646 -66.93 -2.80 -10.72
C LYS A 646 -66.14 -4.08 -11.00
N MET A 647 -66.78 -5.24 -10.88
CA MET A 647 -66.10 -6.54 -10.96
C MET A 647 -65.47 -6.86 -12.32
N ASP A 648 -65.99 -6.31 -13.42
CA ASP A 648 -65.45 -6.49 -14.78
C ASP A 648 -64.41 -5.41 -15.16
N SER A 649 -64.23 -4.39 -14.32
CA SER A 649 -63.21 -3.35 -14.51
C SER A 649 -61.89 -3.79 -13.90
N LYS A 650 -60.79 -3.19 -14.39
CA LYS A 650 -59.43 -3.57 -14.01
C LYS A 650 -58.79 -2.46 -13.19
N TYR A 651 -58.23 -2.83 -12.06
CA TYR A 651 -57.61 -1.93 -11.11
C TYR A 651 -56.20 -2.41 -10.79
N ALA A 652 -55.36 -1.48 -10.38
CA ALA A 652 -54.10 -1.86 -9.79
C ALA A 652 -54.36 -2.39 -8.36
N PHE A 653 -53.43 -3.14 -7.77
CA PHE A 653 -53.64 -3.77 -6.47
C PHE A 653 -52.33 -3.96 -5.72
N ALA A 654 -52.42 -4.04 -4.39
CA ALA A 654 -51.31 -4.37 -3.51
C ALA A 654 -51.62 -5.66 -2.74
N CYS A 655 -50.61 -6.50 -2.53
CA CYS A 655 -50.77 -7.76 -1.83
C CYS A 655 -50.40 -7.63 -0.35
N LEU A 656 -51.14 -8.34 0.48
CA LEU A 656 -51.02 -8.40 1.93
C LEU A 656 -50.91 -9.87 2.34
N ALA A 657 -49.89 -10.18 3.13
CA ALA A 657 -49.68 -11.49 3.73
C ALA A 657 -49.44 -11.36 5.23
N VAL A 658 -49.74 -12.41 6.00
CA VAL A 658 -49.32 -12.46 7.42
C VAL A 658 -47.79 -12.54 7.48
N ALA A 659 -47.20 -11.77 8.40
CA ALA A 659 -45.78 -11.88 8.74
C ALA A 659 -45.65 -12.78 9.97
N GLU A 660 -44.84 -13.84 9.88
CA GLU A 660 -44.48 -14.67 11.03
C GLU A 660 -43.69 -13.87 12.08
#